data_AF-A0A7V2UAQ5-F1
#
_entry.id   AF-A0A7V2UAQ5-F1
#
_cell.length_a   1.000
_cell.length_b   1.000
_cell.length_c   1.000
_cell.angle_alpha   90.00
_cell.angle_beta   90.00
_cell.angle_gamma   90.00
#
_symmetry.space_group_name_H-M   'P 1'
#
loop_
_entity.id
_entity.type
_entity.pdbx_description
1 polymer ?
#
loop_
_entity_poly.entity_id
_entity_poly.type
_entity_poly.pdbx_seq_one_letter_code
_entity_poly.pdbx_strand_id
1 'polypeptide(L)'
;MGRFPRRVLTLCWAACAGAIGGEPTGAEAFARLVAREPGLVAQWRFEGNLEDARGALKGEARNGQAEFTEGANGGKALALAAKRLVTMGDAGALDLDTTTIELWFKPTFAPGGQGHPCLIAKRKSSPDTRFSLHIWNDYSGLAFWNGKAVVRFAPATSLAAGPAAGALRRGEWHHLVLTCTGNDLKLYLDGNPCRQFAGAGTLSFEKKGLPLLLGAADLNGFEYYEGAIDELAIYSRLLAQADIERHMDAMGAKKRLTREELAAIAEKERLAREEVRKKELATMMTDERLFARGQPRVYQGDSLAAIRLPVGGIGAGSIQIDGKATRPVWNIFNNMNQAAVPDSFFAIRIKGDKPILKALQTEPAGPFAPMKSLTFRGEYPFGWFDFDDPDLTVKVSLETFNPLIPLNTKDSAIPCAIYNITVKNPTEKPAALDLVAVQKNAVGTEGHKSQIRRTERATVLDMTGAKPGSLALAVLGRGDPFDGGIVSGLTLAPGASRTVTFILAWHFPGGRHGSGAWGGEGNMYENWWPNAAAVADDVAARLDELTRLTRLFHDTLYATNLPYWLLDRLSSQLVVLRSPTTFWTKAGYFGGWEGCSPGGGCCHGNCNHVWQYAQSHARLFPEIARIMREQELRFMAPNGAIPHRQPASHPAFDGQCGGILGAYREHLCSPDASWLAKHWPAVKKAMDFLIAAHDRDEDGVLAGPQWNTLDCNTGGSTSWLGTLYLAALAASERMALLQNDPEAAARYRKIRESGSRKQDESLFNGEYYIQIPDAQAHRDYHDGCHIDQLLGQWWAHQLDLGWLYPPERCAKAMAALFTHNFRTNFRGVPQAPRKFVADPDAGTQMICWPKGNRPPNHTIYADEAMTGFEYSAAAMMVYAGLMKEGFAVVRAVADRYDGRLRTGLTPGNTSSWGYSGNPFCDDECGKFYARPMSIWSMLLACQGFHYDGPAGLIGFRPLWRPDDHVSFWSGAEGWGLFTQKRADGAQTSRIEVRHGRLAVKTIVLALPQGAKPPKVAITLADKPLDATHNLTPGQLTITLAARTVVETGQALSLNAQW
;
A
#
# COMPACT_ATOMS: atom_id res chain seq x y z
N MET A 1 15.36 -29.03 72.12
CA MET A 1 15.39 -28.45 73.49
C MET A 1 14.77 -27.05 73.43
N GLY A 2 14.19 -26.52 74.53
CA GLY A 2 13.56 -25.18 74.59
C GLY A 2 12.28 -25.04 73.75
N ARG A 3 11.03 -24.96 74.24
CA ARG A 3 10.40 -24.73 75.57
C ARG A 3 10.21 -23.24 75.99
N PHE A 4 8.93 -22.82 75.97
CA PHE A 4 8.25 -21.80 76.83
C PHE A 4 8.51 -20.29 76.62
N PRO A 5 7.69 -19.35 77.20
CA PRO A 5 6.35 -19.48 77.83
C PRO A 5 5.29 -18.32 77.63
N ARG A 6 3.97 -18.66 77.73
CA ARG A 6 2.87 -17.89 78.39
C ARG A 6 2.46 -16.50 77.80
N ARG A 7 1.29 -15.87 78.09
CA ARG A 7 0.02 -16.20 78.80
C ARG A 7 -1.12 -15.32 78.18
N VAL A 8 -2.29 -15.88 77.83
CA VAL A 8 -3.58 -15.83 78.56
C VAL A 8 -4.27 -14.46 78.69
N LEU A 9 -5.51 -14.38 78.17
CA LEU A 9 -6.67 -14.01 79.01
C LEU A 9 -7.92 -14.87 78.70
N THR A 10 -9.10 -14.30 78.47
CA THR A 10 -10.43 -14.95 78.66
C THR A 10 -11.47 -14.57 77.58
N LEU A 11 -12.72 -15.07 77.51
CA LEU A 11 -13.62 -15.67 78.53
C LEU A 11 -14.49 -16.84 77.98
N CYS A 12 -15.66 -17.14 78.59
CA CYS A 12 -16.52 -18.30 78.29
C CYS A 12 -18.02 -17.95 78.08
N TRP A 13 -18.68 -18.76 77.24
CA TRP A 13 -20.07 -19.25 77.27
C TRP A 13 -21.24 -18.36 77.80
N ALA A 14 -22.16 -18.01 76.90
CA ALA A 14 -23.63 -18.18 77.03
C ALA A 14 -24.27 -17.97 75.63
N ALA A 15 -24.72 -19.01 74.92
CA ALA A 15 -26.00 -19.71 75.08
C ALA A 15 -27.21 -19.00 74.44
N CYS A 16 -27.39 -19.21 73.13
CA CYS A 16 -28.69 -19.13 72.46
C CYS A 16 -28.68 -20.10 71.27
N ALA A 17 -29.59 -21.07 71.23
CA ALA A 17 -29.62 -22.11 70.20
C ALA A 17 -30.66 -21.78 69.11
N GLY A 18 -30.24 -21.75 67.84
CA GLY A 18 -31.15 -21.53 66.70
C GLY A 18 -30.42 -21.64 65.36
N ALA A 19 -30.90 -22.56 64.51
CA ALA A 19 -30.45 -22.83 63.14
C ALA A 19 -28.94 -23.16 62.95
N ILE A 20 -28.65 -24.45 62.69
CA ILE A 20 -27.38 -24.86 62.06
C ILE A 20 -27.50 -24.53 60.56
N GLY A 21 -26.80 -23.49 60.10
CA GLY A 21 -26.52 -23.27 58.68
C GLY A 21 -25.13 -23.79 58.34
N GLY A 22 -25.02 -24.64 57.31
CA GLY A 22 -23.72 -25.05 56.78
C GLY A 22 -23.00 -23.92 56.03
N GLU A 23 -21.72 -24.12 55.72
CA GLU A 23 -21.01 -23.22 54.79
C GLU A 23 -21.70 -23.22 53.42
N PRO A 24 -21.79 -22.07 52.73
CA PRO A 24 -22.42 -21.99 51.41
C PRO A 24 -21.63 -22.82 50.39
N THR A 25 -22.36 -23.47 49.48
CA THR A 25 -21.77 -24.17 48.32
C THR A 25 -21.02 -23.18 47.41
N GLY A 26 -20.08 -23.68 46.60
CA GLY A 26 -19.32 -22.83 45.67
C GLY A 26 -20.23 -22.07 44.70
N ALA A 27 -21.30 -22.69 44.21
CA ALA A 27 -22.31 -22.03 43.39
C ALA A 27 -23.01 -20.87 44.13
N GLU A 28 -23.42 -21.07 45.38
CA GLU A 28 -24.05 -20.02 46.20
C GLU A 28 -23.07 -18.91 46.58
N ALA A 29 -21.78 -19.21 46.77
CA ALA A 29 -20.73 -18.23 47.00
C ALA A 29 -20.44 -17.39 45.73
N PHE A 30 -20.31 -18.03 44.57
CA PHE A 30 -20.18 -17.41 43.26
C PHE A 30 -21.40 -16.50 42.97
N ALA A 31 -22.61 -17.01 43.12
CA ALA A 31 -23.83 -16.27 42.85
C ALA A 31 -23.98 -15.01 43.71
N ARG A 32 -23.61 -15.09 45.00
CA ARG A 32 -23.61 -13.94 45.93
C ARG A 32 -22.56 -12.89 45.60
N LEU A 33 -21.45 -13.28 45.00
CA LEU A 33 -20.43 -12.36 44.48
C LEU A 33 -20.95 -11.67 43.21
N VAL A 34 -21.34 -12.48 42.21
CA VAL A 34 -21.86 -12.00 40.92
C VAL A 34 -23.03 -11.03 41.08
N ALA A 35 -24.00 -11.35 41.94
CA ALA A 35 -25.16 -10.49 42.21
C ALA A 35 -24.82 -9.10 42.79
N ARG A 36 -23.55 -8.87 43.20
CA ARG A 36 -23.02 -7.61 43.72
C ARG A 36 -22.03 -6.92 42.77
N GLU A 37 -21.65 -7.56 41.66
CA GLU A 37 -20.67 -7.03 40.73
C GLU A 37 -21.21 -5.80 39.98
N PRO A 38 -20.43 -4.70 39.89
CA PRO A 38 -20.83 -3.52 39.12
C PRO A 38 -21.12 -3.87 37.65
N GLY A 39 -22.25 -3.38 37.15
CA GLY A 39 -22.64 -3.58 35.75
C GLY A 39 -23.22 -4.96 35.41
N LEU A 40 -23.57 -5.81 36.38
CA LEU A 40 -24.39 -7.00 36.09
C LEU A 40 -25.75 -6.59 35.46
N VAL A 41 -26.08 -7.18 34.30
CA VAL A 41 -27.31 -6.90 33.55
C VAL A 41 -28.34 -8.02 33.71
N ALA A 42 -27.91 -9.28 33.59
CA ALA A 42 -28.74 -10.49 33.77
C ALA A 42 -27.91 -11.63 34.38
N GLN A 43 -28.55 -12.50 35.16
CA GLN A 43 -27.95 -13.70 35.76
C GLN A 43 -28.96 -14.85 35.83
N TRP A 44 -28.61 -16.01 35.26
CA TRP A 44 -29.39 -17.24 35.38
C TRP A 44 -28.63 -18.27 36.20
N ARG A 45 -29.20 -18.59 37.37
CA ARG A 45 -28.64 -19.56 38.32
C ARG A 45 -29.05 -21.01 38.07
N PHE A 46 -30.06 -21.23 37.22
CA PHE A 46 -30.62 -22.55 36.88
C PHE A 46 -31.04 -23.46 38.06
N GLU A 47 -31.29 -22.89 39.25
CA GLU A 47 -31.73 -23.58 40.46
C GLU A 47 -33.19 -24.10 40.38
N GLY A 48 -33.44 -25.02 39.44
CA GLY A 48 -34.75 -25.61 39.14
C GLY A 48 -35.69 -24.73 38.30
N ASN A 49 -35.22 -23.60 37.77
CA ASN A 49 -36.00 -22.68 36.93
C ASN A 49 -35.15 -22.04 35.81
N LEU A 50 -35.80 -21.27 34.92
CA LEU A 50 -35.16 -20.54 33.82
C LEU A 50 -35.30 -19.01 33.95
N GLU A 51 -35.47 -18.51 35.17
CA GLU A 51 -35.69 -17.08 35.43
C GLU A 51 -34.34 -16.34 35.54
N ASP A 52 -34.29 -15.13 34.98
CA ASP A 52 -33.21 -14.19 35.26
C ASP A 52 -33.40 -13.61 36.66
N ALA A 53 -32.39 -13.72 37.53
CA ALA A 53 -32.40 -13.18 38.88
C ALA A 53 -32.46 -11.64 38.92
N ARG A 54 -32.24 -10.96 37.79
CA ARG A 54 -32.47 -9.51 37.60
C ARG A 54 -33.89 -9.18 37.10
N GLY A 55 -34.68 -10.19 36.72
CA GLY A 55 -36.06 -10.04 36.26
C GLY A 55 -36.24 -9.43 34.86
N ALA A 56 -35.17 -9.25 34.09
CA ALA A 56 -35.20 -8.57 32.79
C ALA A 56 -35.64 -9.52 31.64
N LEU A 57 -35.44 -10.83 31.79
CA LEU A 57 -35.72 -11.84 30.76
C LEU A 57 -36.36 -13.10 31.36
N LYS A 58 -37.09 -13.86 30.54
CA LYS A 58 -37.73 -15.13 30.95
C LYS A 58 -37.38 -16.26 29.99
N GLY A 59 -36.87 -17.36 30.54
CA GLY A 59 -36.51 -18.54 29.76
C GLY A 59 -37.68 -19.49 29.47
N GLU A 60 -37.67 -20.05 28.27
CA GLU A 60 -38.61 -21.06 27.78
C GLU A 60 -37.82 -22.22 27.17
N ALA A 61 -38.13 -23.45 27.60
CA ALA A 61 -37.56 -24.65 27.02
C ALA A 61 -38.24 -25.02 25.69
N ARG A 62 -37.46 -25.49 24.72
CA ARG A 62 -37.95 -26.06 23.45
C ARG A 62 -37.51 -27.52 23.34
N ASN A 63 -38.30 -28.31 22.61
CA ASN A 63 -38.14 -29.76 22.43
C ASN A 63 -38.20 -30.58 23.74
N GLY A 64 -38.96 -30.09 24.73
CA GLY A 64 -39.20 -30.76 26.00
C GLY A 64 -39.45 -29.75 27.12
N GLN A 65 -39.69 -30.25 28.33
CA GLN A 65 -39.60 -29.43 29.54
C GLN A 65 -38.13 -29.14 29.88
N ALA A 66 -37.89 -28.15 30.75
CA ALA A 66 -36.57 -27.90 31.32
C ALA A 66 -36.18 -29.03 32.28
N GLU A 67 -34.98 -29.59 32.12
CA GLU A 67 -34.40 -30.56 33.05
C GLU A 67 -33.19 -29.93 33.73
N PHE A 68 -32.90 -30.40 34.95
CA PHE A 68 -31.84 -29.86 35.79
C PHE A 68 -31.00 -31.00 36.38
N THR A 69 -29.70 -30.78 36.47
CA THR A 69 -28.69 -31.74 36.95
C THR A 69 -27.83 -31.11 38.06
N GLU A 70 -26.90 -31.87 38.62
CA GLU A 70 -25.93 -31.37 39.61
C GLU A 70 -25.07 -30.22 39.04
N GLY A 71 -24.97 -29.12 39.79
CA GLY A 71 -24.27 -27.89 39.38
C GLY A 71 -22.73 -27.95 39.39
N ALA A 72 -22.10 -26.81 39.13
CA ALA A 72 -20.65 -26.64 39.02
C ALA A 72 -19.91 -26.91 40.34
N ASN A 73 -20.47 -26.48 41.47
CA ASN A 73 -20.01 -26.81 42.82
C ASN A 73 -21.19 -26.71 43.81
N GLY A 74 -22.02 -27.74 43.82
CA GLY A 74 -23.35 -27.71 44.44
C GLY A 74 -24.38 -26.96 43.60
N GLY A 75 -25.62 -26.87 44.08
CA GLY A 75 -26.73 -26.27 43.32
C GLY A 75 -27.23 -27.15 42.17
N LYS A 76 -28.01 -26.56 41.26
CA LYS A 76 -28.50 -27.22 40.04
C LYS A 76 -28.15 -26.44 38.78
N ALA A 77 -27.70 -27.17 37.75
CA ALA A 77 -27.44 -26.66 36.41
C ALA A 77 -28.54 -27.05 35.42
N LEU A 78 -28.67 -26.28 34.33
CA LEU A 78 -29.55 -26.59 33.19
C LEU A 78 -29.00 -27.78 32.39
N ALA A 79 -29.80 -28.83 32.22
CA ALA A 79 -29.44 -30.04 31.48
C ALA A 79 -29.92 -29.99 30.02
N LEU A 80 -28.97 -29.96 29.09
CA LEU A 80 -29.17 -29.89 27.65
C LEU A 80 -28.80 -31.24 27.02
N ALA A 81 -29.81 -32.00 26.62
CA ALA A 81 -29.68 -33.33 26.04
C ALA A 81 -30.84 -33.59 25.08
N ALA A 82 -30.77 -34.65 24.27
CA ALA A 82 -31.87 -35.11 23.41
C ALA A 82 -32.46 -33.99 22.51
N LYS A 83 -31.61 -33.09 22.00
CA LYS A 83 -31.99 -31.93 21.16
C LYS A 83 -32.87 -30.88 21.87
N ARG A 84 -32.78 -30.76 23.19
CA ARG A 84 -33.33 -29.64 23.98
C ARG A 84 -32.51 -28.37 23.78
N LEU A 85 -33.18 -27.23 23.70
CA LEU A 85 -32.59 -25.88 23.77
C LEU A 85 -33.45 -24.98 24.66
N VAL A 86 -32.90 -23.87 25.15
CA VAL A 86 -33.64 -22.83 25.88
C VAL A 86 -33.54 -21.51 25.12
N THR A 87 -34.64 -20.75 25.07
CA THR A 87 -34.67 -19.37 24.57
C THR A 87 -35.06 -18.42 25.70
N MET A 88 -34.45 -17.24 25.78
CA MET A 88 -34.80 -16.17 26.72
C MET A 88 -35.68 -15.08 26.07
N GLY A 89 -36.23 -15.36 24.88
CA GLY A 89 -36.93 -14.38 24.05
C GLY A 89 -35.99 -13.36 23.40
N ASP A 90 -36.59 -12.39 22.69
CA ASP A 90 -35.91 -11.29 21.99
C ASP A 90 -35.22 -10.33 22.98
N ALA A 91 -33.97 -10.65 23.31
CA ALA A 91 -33.25 -10.09 24.46
C ALA A 91 -32.66 -8.70 24.20
N GLY A 92 -33.50 -7.70 23.93
CA GLY A 92 -33.08 -6.32 23.62
C GLY A 92 -32.23 -5.65 24.71
N ALA A 93 -32.45 -6.00 25.98
CA ALA A 93 -31.65 -5.52 27.12
C ALA A 93 -30.16 -5.92 27.05
N LEU A 94 -29.81 -6.88 26.18
CA LEU A 94 -28.45 -7.38 25.99
C LEU A 94 -27.80 -6.90 24.68
N ASP A 95 -28.34 -5.87 24.03
CA ASP A 95 -27.73 -5.22 22.85
C ASP A 95 -26.63 -4.22 23.25
N LEU A 96 -25.75 -4.69 24.14
CA LEU A 96 -24.65 -3.97 24.77
C LEU A 96 -23.47 -3.82 23.82
N ASP A 97 -22.91 -2.62 23.74
CA ASP A 97 -21.78 -2.31 22.86
C ASP A 97 -20.42 -2.37 23.63
N THR A 98 -20.46 -2.70 24.92
CA THR A 98 -19.36 -3.23 25.73
C THR A 98 -19.94 -4.22 26.75
N THR A 99 -19.35 -5.40 26.89
CA THR A 99 -19.94 -6.47 27.69
C THR A 99 -18.93 -7.54 28.11
N THR A 100 -19.29 -8.29 29.15
CA THR A 100 -18.72 -9.61 29.46
C THR A 100 -19.84 -10.63 29.51
N ILE A 101 -19.60 -11.82 28.95
CA ILE A 101 -20.44 -13.01 29.10
C ILE A 101 -19.63 -14.04 29.88
N GLU A 102 -20.16 -14.52 30.99
CA GLU A 102 -19.53 -15.51 31.87
C GLU A 102 -20.50 -16.68 32.09
N LEU A 103 -20.02 -17.92 32.01
CA LEU A 103 -20.81 -19.11 32.30
C LEU A 103 -19.95 -20.30 32.69
N TRP A 104 -20.58 -21.27 33.36
CA TRP A 104 -20.03 -22.60 33.59
C TRP A 104 -20.68 -23.61 32.63
N PHE A 105 -19.92 -24.58 32.14
CA PHE A 105 -20.45 -25.61 31.23
C PHE A 105 -19.77 -26.98 31.41
N LYS A 106 -20.52 -28.06 31.15
CA LYS A 106 -20.06 -29.46 31.29
C LYS A 106 -20.44 -30.25 30.03
N PRO A 107 -19.56 -30.33 29.01
CA PRO A 107 -19.91 -30.94 27.74
C PRO A 107 -19.94 -32.48 27.82
N THR A 108 -20.95 -33.12 27.25
CA THR A 108 -21.11 -34.59 27.28
C THR A 108 -21.28 -35.25 25.91
N PHE A 109 -21.39 -34.47 24.82
CA PHE A 109 -21.42 -34.98 23.43
C PHE A 109 -20.22 -35.88 23.09
N ALA A 110 -20.40 -36.77 22.10
CA ALA A 110 -19.29 -37.60 21.60
C ALA A 110 -18.42 -36.82 20.59
N PRO A 111 -17.08 -36.93 20.64
CA PRO A 111 -16.22 -36.20 19.71
C PRO A 111 -16.33 -36.74 18.28
N GLY A 112 -16.09 -35.88 17.29
CA GLY A 112 -16.11 -36.20 15.86
C GLY A 112 -17.46 -36.09 15.15
N GLY A 113 -18.52 -35.62 15.83
CA GLY A 113 -19.82 -35.32 15.19
C GLY A 113 -19.76 -34.18 14.17
N GLN A 114 -20.78 -34.01 13.32
CA GLN A 114 -20.84 -32.90 12.37
C GLN A 114 -21.25 -31.58 13.04
N GLY A 115 -20.61 -30.47 12.62
CA GLY A 115 -20.82 -29.12 13.19
C GLY A 115 -19.96 -28.84 14.43
N HIS A 116 -20.16 -27.68 15.04
CA HIS A 116 -19.49 -27.24 16.26
C HIS A 116 -20.55 -26.87 17.33
N PRO A 117 -20.80 -27.74 18.33
CA PRO A 117 -21.83 -27.55 19.36
C PRO A 117 -21.88 -26.14 19.98
N CYS A 118 -23.05 -25.50 19.91
CA CYS A 118 -23.25 -24.12 20.34
C CYS A 118 -23.71 -24.02 21.80
N LEU A 119 -22.91 -23.37 22.65
CA LEU A 119 -23.23 -23.13 24.05
C LEU A 119 -24.30 -22.04 24.21
N ILE A 120 -24.03 -20.86 23.65
CA ILE A 120 -24.83 -19.65 23.80
C ILE A 120 -24.81 -18.82 22.52
N ALA A 121 -25.97 -18.31 22.12
CA ALA A 121 -26.12 -17.51 20.90
C ALA A 121 -27.15 -16.40 21.06
N LYS A 122 -26.82 -15.16 20.68
CA LYS A 122 -27.80 -14.09 20.46
C LYS A 122 -28.07 -13.97 18.97
N ARG A 123 -28.91 -14.87 18.46
CA ARG A 123 -28.97 -15.26 17.04
C ARG A 123 -30.37 -15.77 16.65
N LYS A 124 -30.87 -15.34 15.49
CA LYS A 124 -32.11 -15.83 14.87
C LYS A 124 -31.86 -16.69 13.63
N SER A 125 -30.82 -16.37 12.88
CA SER A 125 -30.39 -17.06 11.65
C SER A 125 -28.87 -16.87 11.50
N SER A 126 -28.21 -17.55 10.56
CA SER A 126 -26.76 -17.31 10.31
C SER A 126 -26.44 -15.83 10.00
N PRO A 127 -27.11 -15.14 9.05
CA PRO A 127 -26.91 -13.71 8.81
C PRO A 127 -27.52 -12.80 9.89
N ASP A 128 -28.40 -13.31 10.77
CA ASP A 128 -28.97 -12.58 11.91
C ASP A 128 -28.39 -13.07 13.24
N THR A 129 -27.09 -12.80 13.39
CA THR A 129 -26.29 -13.12 14.57
C THR A 129 -25.70 -11.84 15.17
N ARG A 130 -25.87 -11.59 16.47
CA ARG A 130 -25.00 -10.65 17.22
C ARG A 130 -23.74 -11.39 17.70
N PHE A 131 -23.94 -12.60 18.22
CA PHE A 131 -22.89 -13.61 18.44
C PHE A 131 -23.47 -15.04 18.52
N SER A 132 -22.65 -16.05 18.27
CA SER A 132 -22.82 -17.42 18.79
C SER A 132 -21.46 -18.01 19.16
N LEU A 133 -21.40 -18.76 20.27
CA LEU A 133 -20.18 -19.28 20.88
C LEU A 133 -20.24 -20.82 20.94
N HIS A 134 -19.23 -21.45 20.34
CA HIS A 134 -19.23 -22.87 19.98
C HIS A 134 -17.98 -23.58 20.51
N ILE A 135 -18.16 -24.86 20.88
CA ILE A 135 -17.07 -25.79 21.17
C ILE A 135 -16.76 -26.57 19.89
N TRP A 136 -15.48 -26.81 19.62
CA TRP A 136 -15.10 -27.69 18.51
C TRP A 136 -15.48 -29.14 18.82
N ASN A 137 -15.91 -29.87 17.78
CA ASN A 137 -16.33 -31.27 17.88
C ASN A 137 -15.23 -32.25 18.30
N ASP A 138 -13.97 -31.82 18.38
CA ASP A 138 -12.80 -32.59 18.83
C ASP A 138 -12.28 -32.16 20.22
N TYR A 139 -12.91 -31.18 20.87
CA TYR A 139 -12.46 -30.52 22.11
C TYR A 139 -11.13 -29.75 22.01
N SER A 140 -10.54 -29.54 20.82
CA SER A 140 -9.24 -28.87 20.71
C SER A 140 -9.30 -27.33 20.76
N GLY A 141 -10.48 -26.74 20.56
CA GLY A 141 -10.67 -25.29 20.55
C GLY A 141 -12.11 -24.79 20.72
N LEU A 142 -12.24 -23.46 20.66
CA LEU A 142 -13.50 -22.71 20.73
C LEU A 142 -13.63 -21.82 19.49
N ALA A 143 -14.87 -21.59 19.04
CA ALA A 143 -15.19 -20.72 17.92
C ALA A 143 -16.27 -19.70 18.29
N PHE A 144 -16.05 -18.44 17.91
CA PHE A 144 -17.01 -17.35 18.07
C PHE A 144 -17.42 -16.85 16.67
N TRP A 145 -18.72 -16.81 16.40
CA TRP A 145 -19.31 -16.36 15.13
C TRP A 145 -20.13 -15.09 15.37
N ASN A 146 -19.94 -14.06 14.54
CA ASN A 146 -20.64 -12.78 14.66
C ASN A 146 -21.58 -12.46 13.48
N GLY A 147 -21.96 -13.45 12.67
CA GLY A 147 -22.75 -13.24 11.45
C GLY A 147 -21.94 -12.85 10.21
N LYS A 148 -20.62 -12.61 10.34
CA LYS A 148 -19.71 -12.25 9.23
C LYS A 148 -18.41 -13.06 9.22
N ALA A 149 -17.79 -13.27 10.37
CA ALA A 149 -16.51 -13.94 10.51
C ALA A 149 -16.50 -14.89 11.72
N VAL A 150 -15.69 -15.97 11.61
CA VAL A 150 -15.40 -16.88 12.73
C VAL A 150 -14.05 -16.49 13.34
N VAL A 151 -14.04 -16.18 14.64
CA VAL A 151 -12.84 -16.06 15.46
C VAL A 151 -12.57 -17.40 16.14
N ARG A 152 -11.31 -17.86 16.15
CA ARG A 152 -10.90 -19.17 16.67
C ARG A 152 -9.91 -19.01 17.83
N PHE A 153 -10.21 -19.67 18.94
CA PHE A 153 -9.45 -19.60 20.20
C PHE A 153 -8.93 -20.98 20.59
N ALA A 154 -7.65 -21.05 20.98
CA ALA A 154 -7.00 -22.24 21.52
C ALA A 154 -6.68 -22.03 23.02
N PRO A 155 -7.03 -22.97 23.90
CA PRO A 155 -6.65 -22.91 25.32
C PRO A 155 -5.13 -22.91 25.52
N ALA A 156 -4.61 -22.13 26.47
CA ALA A 156 -3.16 -22.01 26.70
C ALA A 156 -2.45 -23.34 27.00
N THR A 157 -3.13 -24.28 27.66
CA THR A 157 -2.58 -25.58 28.07
C THR A 157 -2.44 -26.60 26.94
N SER A 158 -3.14 -26.46 25.79
CA SER A 158 -3.04 -27.43 24.69
C SER A 158 -1.67 -27.43 23.99
N LEU A 159 -0.91 -26.33 24.14
CA LEU A 159 0.44 -26.16 23.60
C LEU A 159 1.53 -26.87 24.42
N ALA A 160 1.23 -27.27 25.67
CA ALA A 160 2.19 -27.90 26.57
C ALA A 160 2.26 -29.45 26.42
N ALA A 161 1.12 -30.08 26.10
CA ALA A 161 0.97 -31.54 26.16
C ALA A 161 0.59 -32.21 24.82
N GLY A 162 0.42 -31.44 23.74
CA GLY A 162 0.12 -31.95 22.39
C GLY A 162 -1.36 -32.25 22.14
N PRO A 163 -1.75 -32.58 20.89
CA PRO A 163 -3.15 -32.56 20.45
C PRO A 163 -4.06 -33.61 21.08
N ALA A 164 -3.52 -34.62 21.78
CA ALA A 164 -4.31 -35.60 22.53
C ALA A 164 -4.68 -35.15 23.95
N ALA A 165 -4.13 -34.03 24.42
CA ALA A 165 -4.31 -33.52 25.79
C ALA A 165 -5.13 -32.20 25.77
N GLY A 166 -6.39 -32.30 25.36
CA GLY A 166 -7.33 -31.18 25.37
C GLY A 166 -7.48 -30.53 26.76
N ALA A 167 -7.57 -29.20 26.77
CA ALA A 167 -7.91 -28.44 27.97
C ALA A 167 -9.39 -28.62 28.31
N LEU A 168 -10.25 -28.56 27.28
CA LEU A 168 -11.66 -28.93 27.33
C LEU A 168 -11.78 -30.44 27.41
N ARG A 169 -12.65 -30.93 28.29
CA ARG A 169 -12.76 -32.35 28.62
C ARG A 169 -14.20 -32.76 28.77
N ARG A 170 -14.57 -33.82 28.06
CA ARG A 170 -15.89 -34.44 28.12
C ARG A 170 -16.20 -34.88 29.56
N GLY A 171 -17.24 -34.31 30.17
CA GLY A 171 -17.70 -34.63 31.52
C GLY A 171 -17.05 -33.84 32.67
N GLU A 172 -16.02 -33.02 32.43
CA GLU A 172 -15.53 -32.05 33.43
C GLU A 172 -16.31 -30.72 33.34
N TRP A 173 -16.41 -30.00 34.46
CA TRP A 173 -16.92 -28.62 34.49
C TRP A 173 -15.82 -27.64 34.07
N HIS A 174 -16.17 -26.69 33.21
CA HIS A 174 -15.29 -25.63 32.72
C HIS A 174 -15.89 -24.24 32.94
N HIS A 175 -15.03 -23.26 33.16
CA HIS A 175 -15.39 -21.84 33.28
C HIS A 175 -15.07 -21.09 32.00
N LEU A 176 -16.00 -20.29 31.51
CA LEU A 176 -15.87 -19.57 30.25
C LEU A 176 -16.18 -18.08 30.45
N VAL A 177 -15.24 -17.21 30.11
CA VAL A 177 -15.45 -15.75 30.11
C VAL A 177 -15.09 -15.17 28.75
N LEU A 178 -16.01 -14.43 28.14
CA LEU A 178 -15.82 -13.67 26.91
C LEU A 178 -16.00 -12.18 27.20
N THR A 179 -14.94 -11.38 27.05
CA THR A 179 -14.99 -9.92 27.25
C THR A 179 -14.90 -9.20 25.91
N CYS A 180 -15.73 -8.18 25.67
CA CYS A 180 -15.76 -7.44 24.41
C CYS A 180 -15.96 -5.93 24.60
N THR A 181 -15.10 -5.11 24.00
CA THR A 181 -15.33 -3.67 23.78
C THR A 181 -14.78 -3.22 22.44
N GLY A 182 -15.52 -2.45 21.65
CA GLY A 182 -15.06 -2.00 20.31
C GLY A 182 -14.64 -3.18 19.43
N ASN A 183 -13.35 -3.29 19.11
CA ASN A 183 -12.76 -4.44 18.38
C ASN A 183 -11.89 -5.36 19.26
N ASP A 184 -11.84 -5.12 20.57
CA ASP A 184 -11.09 -5.92 21.54
C ASP A 184 -11.99 -7.04 22.10
N LEU A 185 -11.82 -8.25 21.56
CA LEU A 185 -12.51 -9.47 21.97
C LEU A 185 -11.50 -10.43 22.60
N LYS A 186 -11.72 -10.82 23.85
CA LYS A 186 -10.88 -11.81 24.56
C LYS A 186 -11.73 -12.94 25.14
N LEU A 187 -11.14 -14.12 25.20
CA LEU A 187 -11.76 -15.33 25.76
C LEU A 187 -10.82 -15.94 26.81
N TYR A 188 -11.38 -16.37 27.93
CA TYR A 188 -10.71 -17.07 29.01
C TYR A 188 -11.39 -18.43 29.26
N LEU A 189 -10.60 -19.47 29.51
CA LEU A 189 -11.05 -20.81 29.86
C LEU A 189 -10.38 -21.26 31.16
N ASP A 190 -11.17 -21.68 32.14
CA ASP A 190 -10.71 -22.10 33.47
C ASP A 190 -9.81 -21.03 34.14
N GLY A 191 -10.17 -19.76 33.97
CA GLY A 191 -9.40 -18.60 34.43
C GLY A 191 -8.14 -18.25 33.61
N ASN A 192 -7.81 -19.01 32.57
CA ASN A 192 -6.61 -18.82 31.74
C ASN A 192 -6.96 -18.11 30.43
N PRO A 193 -6.19 -17.12 29.95
CA PRO A 193 -6.43 -16.49 28.64
C PRO A 193 -6.23 -17.50 27.50
N CYS A 194 -7.19 -17.55 26.57
CA CYS A 194 -7.09 -18.36 25.35
C CYS A 194 -6.41 -17.59 24.22
N ARG A 195 -5.54 -18.25 23.47
CA ARG A 195 -4.83 -17.68 22.33
C ARG A 195 -5.77 -17.62 21.13
N GLN A 196 -6.19 -16.44 20.73
CA GLN A 196 -6.79 -16.20 19.42
C GLN A 196 -5.75 -16.48 18.33
N PHE A 197 -6.08 -17.31 17.33
CA PHE A 197 -5.13 -17.74 16.30
C PHE A 197 -5.65 -17.66 14.86
N ALA A 198 -6.95 -17.42 14.66
CA ALA A 198 -7.52 -17.13 13.36
C ALA A 198 -8.78 -16.28 13.50
N GLY A 199 -9.01 -15.42 12.50
CA GLY A 199 -10.05 -14.40 12.54
C GLY A 199 -9.70 -13.22 13.46
N ALA A 200 -10.29 -12.06 13.14
CA ALA A 200 -10.41 -10.92 14.04
C ALA A 200 -11.87 -10.49 13.97
N GLY A 201 -12.49 -10.21 15.12
CA GLY A 201 -13.93 -10.01 15.16
C GLY A 201 -14.39 -9.48 16.50
N THR A 202 -15.57 -8.89 16.46
CA THR A 202 -16.30 -8.32 17.60
C THR A 202 -17.77 -8.73 17.50
N LEU A 203 -18.57 -8.39 18.50
CA LEU A 203 -20.04 -8.48 18.43
C LEU A 203 -20.55 -7.69 17.23
N SER A 204 -21.54 -8.21 16.51
CA SER A 204 -22.18 -7.44 15.42
C SER A 204 -23.10 -6.38 16.00
N PHE A 205 -22.54 -5.22 16.37
CA PHE A 205 -23.23 -4.16 17.11
C PHE A 205 -24.51 -3.67 16.40
N GLU A 206 -24.55 -3.74 15.06
CA GLU A 206 -25.73 -3.40 14.25
C GLU A 206 -26.88 -4.41 14.36
N LYS A 207 -26.61 -5.64 14.83
CA LYS A 207 -27.63 -6.66 15.05
C LYS A 207 -28.17 -6.53 16.46
N LYS A 208 -29.35 -5.90 16.56
CA LYS A 208 -30.10 -5.65 17.81
C LYS A 208 -31.46 -6.40 17.78
N GLY A 209 -32.11 -6.53 18.93
CA GLY A 209 -33.40 -7.21 19.11
C GLY A 209 -33.38 -8.74 19.01
N LEU A 210 -32.23 -9.36 18.67
CA LEU A 210 -32.15 -10.81 18.44
C LEU A 210 -32.37 -11.64 19.73
N PRO A 211 -32.95 -12.85 19.63
CA PRO A 211 -33.20 -13.71 20.77
C PRO A 211 -31.92 -14.31 21.33
N LEU A 212 -31.87 -14.52 22.65
CA LEU A 212 -30.79 -15.25 23.32
C LEU A 212 -31.17 -16.72 23.49
N LEU A 213 -30.28 -17.61 23.11
CA LEU A 213 -30.43 -19.07 23.06
C LEU A 213 -29.31 -19.76 23.84
N LEU A 214 -29.64 -20.90 24.46
CA LEU A 214 -28.71 -21.83 25.07
C LEU A 214 -28.92 -23.24 24.51
N GLY A 215 -27.82 -23.93 24.20
CA GLY A 215 -27.84 -25.31 23.70
C GLY A 215 -28.01 -25.48 22.19
N ALA A 216 -28.20 -24.39 21.43
CA ALA A 216 -28.26 -24.39 19.97
C ALA A 216 -27.94 -23.01 19.40
N ALA A 217 -27.57 -22.95 18.12
CA ALA A 217 -27.24 -21.72 17.41
C ALA A 217 -28.47 -21.00 16.82
N ASP A 218 -29.59 -21.69 16.62
CA ASP A 218 -30.88 -21.09 16.26
C ASP A 218 -32.07 -21.90 16.81
N LEU A 219 -33.28 -21.34 16.69
CA LEU A 219 -34.53 -21.95 17.19
C LEU A 219 -34.93 -23.25 16.47
N ASN A 220 -34.32 -23.57 15.31
CA ASN A 220 -34.56 -24.84 14.62
C ASN A 220 -33.64 -25.96 15.15
N GLY A 221 -32.65 -25.62 15.98
CA GLY A 221 -31.69 -26.58 16.52
C GLY A 221 -30.43 -26.76 15.70
N PHE A 222 -29.97 -25.74 14.96
CA PHE A 222 -28.66 -25.82 14.33
C PHE A 222 -27.56 -25.94 15.41
N GLU A 223 -26.62 -26.89 15.22
CA GLU A 223 -25.48 -27.13 16.11
C GLU A 223 -25.83 -27.30 17.61
N TYR A 224 -26.69 -28.28 17.90
CA TYR A 224 -27.02 -28.67 19.28
C TYR A 224 -25.77 -28.95 20.14
N TYR A 225 -25.86 -28.53 21.40
CA TYR A 225 -24.92 -28.86 22.46
C TYR A 225 -25.56 -29.86 23.44
N GLU A 226 -24.84 -30.95 23.70
CA GLU A 226 -25.17 -31.92 24.75
C GLU A 226 -24.23 -31.74 25.94
N GLY A 227 -24.79 -31.52 27.12
CA GLY A 227 -24.06 -31.22 28.35
C GLY A 227 -24.93 -30.50 29.38
N ALA A 228 -24.28 -29.79 30.30
CA ALA A 228 -24.94 -28.84 31.20
C ALA A 228 -24.39 -27.42 31.02
N ILE A 229 -25.16 -26.43 31.43
CA ILE A 229 -24.76 -25.01 31.58
C ILE A 229 -25.23 -24.52 32.96
N ASP A 230 -24.40 -23.74 33.64
CA ASP A 230 -24.62 -23.28 35.01
C ASP A 230 -24.16 -21.82 35.20
N GLU A 231 -24.71 -21.13 36.19
CA GLU A 231 -24.39 -19.75 36.62
C GLU A 231 -23.96 -18.80 35.47
N LEU A 232 -24.89 -18.57 34.53
CA LEU A 232 -24.70 -17.67 33.39
C LEU A 232 -24.90 -16.21 33.81
N ALA A 233 -23.90 -15.37 33.65
CA ALA A 233 -23.94 -13.94 33.95
C ALA A 233 -23.55 -13.08 32.73
N ILE A 234 -24.22 -11.95 32.55
CA ILE A 234 -23.93 -10.99 31.48
C ILE A 234 -23.82 -9.58 32.06
N TYR A 235 -22.72 -8.90 31.74
CA TYR A 235 -22.32 -7.60 32.28
C TYR A 235 -22.27 -6.53 31.20
N SER A 236 -22.46 -5.25 31.57
CA SER A 236 -22.20 -4.06 30.74
C SER A 236 -20.78 -3.50 30.89
N ARG A 237 -19.91 -4.19 31.65
CA ARG A 237 -18.49 -3.88 31.80
C ARG A 237 -17.60 -5.03 31.33
N LEU A 238 -16.31 -4.74 31.18
CA LEU A 238 -15.28 -5.77 31.11
C LEU A 238 -14.97 -6.29 32.53
N LEU A 239 -14.88 -7.60 32.70
CA LEU A 239 -14.21 -8.21 33.85
C LEU A 239 -12.68 -8.18 33.62
N ALA A 240 -11.91 -7.81 34.63
CA ALA A 240 -10.45 -7.92 34.60
C ALA A 240 -10.01 -9.37 34.93
N GLN A 241 -8.77 -9.74 34.61
CA GLN A 241 -8.19 -11.03 35.02
C GLN A 241 -8.35 -11.29 36.53
N ALA A 242 -8.19 -10.26 37.36
CA ALA A 242 -8.37 -10.34 38.82
C ALA A 242 -9.85 -10.42 39.28
N ASP A 243 -10.81 -10.08 38.42
CA ASP A 243 -12.24 -10.38 38.66
C ASP A 243 -12.51 -11.85 38.33
N ILE A 244 -12.05 -12.33 37.18
CA ILE A 244 -12.15 -13.72 36.74
C ILE A 244 -11.51 -14.68 37.76
N GLU A 245 -10.33 -14.33 38.29
CA GLU A 245 -9.67 -15.08 39.37
C GLU A 245 -10.48 -15.07 40.67
N ARG A 246 -11.09 -13.93 41.05
CA ARG A 246 -11.96 -13.81 42.24
C ARG A 246 -13.25 -14.63 42.09
N HIS A 247 -13.83 -14.67 40.89
CA HIS A 247 -15.00 -15.47 40.56
C HIS A 247 -14.67 -16.97 40.60
N MET A 248 -13.56 -17.38 39.99
CA MET A 248 -13.05 -18.77 40.04
C MET A 248 -12.76 -19.22 41.48
N ASP A 249 -12.10 -18.39 42.29
CA ASP A 249 -11.82 -18.72 43.70
C ASP A 249 -13.10 -18.76 44.55
N ALA A 250 -14.14 -17.99 44.22
CA ALA A 250 -15.46 -18.07 44.87
C ALA A 250 -16.25 -19.35 44.50
N MET A 251 -16.14 -19.83 43.25
CA MET A 251 -16.64 -21.17 42.87
C MET A 251 -15.77 -22.30 43.46
N GLY A 252 -14.56 -21.98 43.94
CA GLY A 252 -13.59 -22.94 44.49
C GLY A 252 -12.66 -23.59 43.47
N ALA A 253 -12.67 -23.13 42.22
CA ALA A 253 -11.89 -23.71 41.12
C ALA A 253 -10.47 -23.10 41.03
N LYS A 254 -9.45 -23.87 41.43
CA LYS A 254 -8.07 -23.38 41.60
C LYS A 254 -7.09 -23.73 40.47
N LYS A 255 -7.57 -24.26 39.34
CA LYS A 255 -6.77 -24.87 38.26
C LYS A 255 -6.33 -23.84 37.20
N ARG A 256 -5.37 -22.98 37.54
CA ARG A 256 -4.82 -21.92 36.66
C ARG A 256 -3.30 -22.02 36.48
N LEU A 257 -2.81 -21.65 35.30
CA LEU A 257 -1.38 -21.51 35.00
C LEU A 257 -0.79 -20.31 35.75
N THR A 258 0.46 -20.44 36.17
CA THR A 258 1.23 -19.32 36.72
C THR A 258 1.65 -18.33 35.64
N ARG A 259 2.01 -17.10 36.05
CA ARG A 259 2.58 -16.10 35.13
C ARG A 259 3.90 -16.56 34.51
N GLU A 260 4.68 -17.38 35.23
CA GLU A 260 5.95 -17.93 34.77
C GLU A 260 5.75 -18.98 33.66
N GLU A 261 4.78 -19.90 33.83
CA GLU A 261 4.42 -20.87 32.79
C GLU A 261 3.87 -20.19 31.53
N LEU A 262 3.01 -19.18 31.69
CA LEU A 262 2.49 -18.39 30.56
C LEU A 262 3.62 -17.64 29.81
N ALA A 263 4.58 -17.06 30.55
CA ALA A 263 5.75 -16.43 29.96
C ALA A 263 6.66 -17.44 29.23
N ALA A 264 6.90 -18.63 29.81
CA ALA A 264 7.70 -19.68 29.20
C ALA A 264 7.07 -20.23 27.91
N ILE A 265 5.73 -20.36 27.85
CA ILE A 265 5.00 -20.74 26.62
C ILE A 265 5.15 -19.64 25.55
N ALA A 266 4.98 -18.37 25.91
CA ALA A 266 5.12 -17.25 24.98
C ALA A 266 6.56 -17.12 24.42
N GLU A 267 7.57 -17.31 25.26
CA GLU A 267 8.99 -17.31 24.86
C GLU A 267 9.32 -18.48 23.93
N LYS A 268 8.81 -19.68 24.22
CA LYS A 268 8.94 -20.85 23.34
C LYS A 268 8.30 -20.61 21.97
N GLU A 269 7.15 -19.93 21.91
CA GLU A 269 6.56 -19.50 20.65
C GLU A 269 7.41 -18.44 19.92
N ARG A 270 7.97 -17.45 20.63
CA ARG A 270 8.83 -16.41 20.05
C ARG A 270 10.04 -17.03 19.35
N LEU A 271 10.79 -17.89 20.05
CA LEU A 271 11.97 -18.57 19.52
C LEU A 271 11.62 -19.45 18.31
N ALA A 272 10.48 -20.16 18.33
CA ALA A 272 10.03 -20.96 17.20
C ALA A 272 9.70 -20.10 15.96
N ARG A 273 9.06 -18.94 16.15
CA ARG A 273 8.77 -17.98 15.06
C ARG A 273 10.06 -17.37 14.50
N GLU A 274 11.05 -17.08 15.34
CA GLU A 274 12.34 -16.52 14.92
C GLU A 274 13.17 -17.51 14.09
N GLU A 275 13.18 -18.79 14.45
CA GLU A 275 13.87 -19.83 13.67
C GLU A 275 13.18 -20.09 12.30
N VAL A 276 11.86 -19.92 12.20
CA VAL A 276 11.14 -19.93 10.90
C VAL A 276 11.49 -18.69 10.09
N ARG A 277 11.38 -17.49 10.67
CA ARG A 277 11.78 -16.20 10.06
C ARG A 277 13.20 -16.25 9.51
N LYS A 278 14.14 -16.85 10.24
CA LYS A 278 15.55 -17.00 9.85
C LYS A 278 15.71 -17.88 8.60
N LYS A 279 14.93 -18.97 8.47
CA LYS A 279 14.93 -19.86 7.30
C LYS A 279 14.26 -19.22 6.08
N GLU A 280 13.14 -18.54 6.28
CA GLU A 280 12.49 -17.75 5.21
C GLU A 280 13.44 -16.65 4.71
N LEU A 281 14.07 -15.90 5.62
CA LEU A 281 14.98 -14.80 5.28
C LEU A 281 16.23 -15.32 4.55
N ALA A 282 16.82 -16.43 5.02
CA ALA A 282 17.93 -17.08 4.32
C ALA A 282 17.53 -17.45 2.88
N THR A 283 16.35 -18.04 2.69
CA THR A 283 15.82 -18.40 1.36
C THR A 283 15.65 -17.17 0.47
N MET A 284 15.02 -16.10 0.97
CA MET A 284 14.87 -14.83 0.24
C MET A 284 16.22 -14.20 -0.12
N MET A 285 17.20 -14.26 0.79
CA MET A 285 18.55 -13.75 0.56
C MET A 285 19.42 -14.70 -0.30
N THR A 286 18.92 -15.87 -0.69
CA THR A 286 19.53 -16.73 -1.73
C THR A 286 18.79 -16.70 -3.06
N ASP A 287 17.73 -15.89 -3.19
CA ASP A 287 16.94 -15.80 -4.42
C ASP A 287 17.74 -15.14 -5.56
N GLU A 288 18.17 -15.96 -6.53
CA GLU A 288 18.90 -15.50 -7.72
C GLU A 288 18.14 -14.41 -8.50
N ARG A 289 16.79 -14.40 -8.42
CA ARG A 289 15.94 -13.40 -9.07
C ARG A 289 16.23 -11.98 -8.59
N LEU A 290 16.88 -11.78 -7.44
CA LEU A 290 17.35 -10.47 -6.99
C LEU A 290 18.35 -9.84 -7.98
N PHE A 291 19.31 -10.61 -8.48
CA PHE A 291 20.43 -10.10 -9.32
C PHE A 291 20.40 -10.58 -10.78
N ALA A 292 19.68 -11.66 -11.06
CA ALA A 292 19.47 -12.13 -12.42
C ALA A 292 18.65 -11.10 -13.22
N ARG A 293 18.98 -10.94 -14.51
CA ARG A 293 18.20 -10.10 -15.44
C ARG A 293 16.73 -10.55 -15.47
N GLY A 294 16.47 -11.85 -15.36
CA GLY A 294 15.13 -12.42 -15.46
C GLY A 294 14.55 -12.29 -16.88
N GLN A 295 13.23 -12.31 -16.97
CA GLN A 295 12.44 -12.17 -18.19
C GLN A 295 11.21 -11.28 -17.91
N PRO A 296 10.56 -10.69 -18.92
CA PRO A 296 9.29 -9.98 -18.76
C PRO A 296 8.23 -10.83 -18.06
N ARG A 297 7.44 -10.23 -17.16
CA ARG A 297 6.40 -10.97 -16.43
C ARG A 297 5.16 -11.21 -17.30
N VAL A 298 4.90 -12.48 -17.60
CA VAL A 298 3.63 -12.94 -18.17
C VAL A 298 2.71 -13.42 -17.05
N TYR A 299 1.48 -12.91 -17.04
CA TYR A 299 0.43 -13.17 -16.08
C TYR A 299 -0.61 -14.11 -16.71
N GLN A 300 -0.98 -15.17 -15.99
CA GLN A 300 -1.92 -16.19 -16.44
C GLN A 300 -2.61 -16.85 -15.23
N GLY A 301 -3.78 -17.46 -15.44
CA GLY A 301 -4.56 -18.07 -14.35
C GLY A 301 -4.86 -17.07 -13.22
N ASP A 302 -4.65 -17.48 -11.96
CA ASP A 302 -4.92 -16.66 -10.78
C ASP A 302 -4.18 -15.30 -10.76
N SER A 303 -3.02 -15.21 -11.43
CA SER A 303 -2.26 -13.96 -11.61
C SER A 303 -2.93 -12.95 -12.56
N LEU A 304 -4.09 -13.26 -13.14
CA LEU A 304 -4.92 -12.30 -13.89
C LEU A 304 -5.93 -11.56 -12.98
N ALA A 305 -6.25 -12.09 -11.80
CA ALA A 305 -7.43 -11.66 -11.02
C ALA A 305 -7.38 -10.18 -10.58
N ALA A 306 -6.22 -9.71 -10.10
CA ALA A 306 -6.03 -8.34 -9.63
C ALA A 306 -5.64 -7.33 -10.72
N ILE A 307 -5.27 -7.78 -11.93
CA ILE A 307 -4.80 -6.91 -13.02
C ILE A 307 -5.87 -5.86 -13.35
N ARG A 308 -5.51 -4.58 -13.24
CA ARG A 308 -6.25 -3.42 -13.78
C ARG A 308 -5.24 -2.43 -14.33
N LEU A 309 -5.16 -2.30 -15.65
CA LEU A 309 -4.26 -1.41 -16.39
C LEU A 309 -5.02 -0.15 -16.83
N PRO A 310 -4.78 1.04 -16.24
CA PRO A 310 -5.37 2.30 -16.70
C PRO A 310 -4.70 2.82 -17.97
N VAL A 311 -5.51 3.10 -18.99
CA VAL A 311 -5.10 3.64 -20.28
C VAL A 311 -5.79 4.99 -20.50
N GLY A 312 -5.00 6.07 -20.61
CA GLY A 312 -5.46 7.45 -20.78
C GLY A 312 -4.37 8.46 -20.50
N GLY A 313 -4.58 9.72 -20.87
CA GLY A 313 -3.57 10.80 -20.74
C GLY A 313 -3.40 11.33 -19.32
N ILE A 314 -2.26 12.00 -19.07
CA ILE A 314 -1.97 12.71 -17.82
C ILE A 314 -3.07 13.74 -17.52
N GLY A 315 -3.71 13.62 -16.36
CA GLY A 315 -4.81 14.47 -15.93
C GLY A 315 -6.05 14.46 -16.84
N ALA A 316 -6.13 13.55 -17.81
CA ALA A 316 -7.14 13.51 -18.87
C ALA A 316 -8.26 12.48 -18.63
N GLY A 317 -8.20 11.76 -17.51
CA GLY A 317 -9.01 10.56 -17.25
C GLY A 317 -8.46 9.32 -17.95
N SER A 318 -8.96 8.14 -17.59
CA SER A 318 -8.52 6.86 -18.16
C SER A 318 -9.58 5.77 -18.09
N ILE A 319 -9.40 4.73 -18.91
CA ILE A 319 -10.21 3.51 -18.93
C ILE A 319 -9.31 2.37 -18.45
N GLN A 320 -9.77 1.58 -17.47
CA GLN A 320 -9.01 0.47 -16.93
C GLN A 320 -9.39 -0.83 -17.64
N ILE A 321 -8.39 -1.58 -18.09
CA ILE A 321 -8.54 -2.88 -18.75
C ILE A 321 -8.10 -3.95 -17.75
N ASP A 322 -8.91 -5.00 -17.56
CA ASP A 322 -8.62 -6.04 -16.58
C ASP A 322 -7.93 -7.29 -17.15
N GLY A 323 -7.50 -8.20 -16.27
CA GLY A 323 -6.88 -9.48 -16.66
C GLY A 323 -7.79 -10.44 -17.41
N LYS A 324 -9.06 -10.09 -17.67
CA LYS A 324 -9.99 -10.81 -18.55
C LYS A 324 -10.12 -10.13 -19.92
N ALA A 325 -9.32 -9.08 -20.17
CA ALA A 325 -9.39 -8.14 -21.28
C ALA A 325 -10.76 -7.42 -21.42
N THR A 326 -11.50 -7.25 -20.33
CA THR A 326 -12.70 -6.42 -20.27
C THR A 326 -12.35 -4.96 -19.89
N ARG A 327 -13.30 -4.03 -20.00
CA ARG A 327 -13.12 -2.60 -19.66
C ARG A 327 -14.07 -2.16 -18.52
N PRO A 328 -13.88 -2.66 -17.28
CA PRO A 328 -14.88 -2.52 -16.22
C PRO A 328 -14.94 -1.14 -15.57
N VAL A 329 -13.89 -0.31 -15.67
CA VAL A 329 -13.80 0.98 -14.97
C VAL A 329 -13.43 2.10 -15.93
N TRP A 330 -14.21 3.17 -15.90
CA TRP A 330 -14.10 4.35 -16.76
C TRP A 330 -14.08 5.61 -15.88
N ASN A 331 -12.97 6.33 -15.92
CA ASN A 331 -12.74 7.57 -15.16
C ASN A 331 -12.53 8.76 -16.11
N ILE A 332 -13.32 8.85 -17.18
CA ILE A 332 -13.21 9.89 -18.23
C ILE A 332 -14.24 11.03 -18.12
N PHE A 333 -15.22 10.88 -17.24
CA PHE A 333 -16.44 11.71 -17.17
C PHE A 333 -16.31 12.94 -16.26
N ASN A 334 -15.12 13.55 -16.18
CA ASN A 334 -14.79 14.66 -15.28
C ASN A 334 -15.15 14.41 -13.80
N ASN A 335 -15.06 13.16 -13.36
CA ASN A 335 -15.33 12.79 -11.97
C ASN A 335 -14.51 11.56 -11.54
N MET A 336 -14.45 11.37 -10.23
CA MET A 336 -13.63 10.38 -9.54
C MET A 336 -14.28 8.99 -9.42
N ASN A 337 -15.52 8.84 -9.87
CA ASN A 337 -16.27 7.60 -9.68
C ASN A 337 -15.83 6.54 -10.70
N GLN A 338 -15.76 5.29 -10.24
CA GLN A 338 -15.63 4.15 -11.14
C GLN A 338 -16.98 3.89 -11.82
N ALA A 339 -17.15 4.46 -13.01
CA ALA A 339 -18.28 4.16 -13.89
C ALA A 339 -17.97 2.91 -14.74
N ALA A 340 -19.01 2.16 -15.10
CA ALA A 340 -18.90 1.08 -16.09
C ALA A 340 -19.69 1.49 -17.35
N VAL A 341 -19.06 1.35 -18.52
CA VAL A 341 -19.76 1.47 -19.81
C VAL A 341 -19.94 0.05 -20.36
N PRO A 342 -21.14 -0.56 -20.23
CA PRO A 342 -21.39 -1.88 -20.79
C PRO A 342 -21.31 -1.85 -22.31
N ASP A 343 -21.31 -3.03 -22.93
CA ASP A 343 -21.31 -3.19 -24.40
C ASP A 343 -20.13 -2.49 -25.10
N SER A 344 -18.98 -2.41 -24.40
CA SER A 344 -17.73 -1.80 -24.89
C SER A 344 -16.64 -2.87 -25.00
N PHE A 345 -16.46 -3.47 -26.17
CA PHE A 345 -15.60 -4.64 -26.38
C PHE A 345 -15.13 -4.80 -27.82
N PHE A 346 -14.09 -5.63 -28.00
CA PHE A 346 -13.64 -6.08 -29.32
C PHE A 346 -14.08 -7.53 -29.56
N ALA A 347 -14.32 -7.88 -30.81
CA ALA A 347 -14.68 -9.23 -31.23
C ALA A 347 -14.06 -9.58 -32.59
N ILE A 348 -13.99 -10.89 -32.89
CA ILE A 348 -13.57 -11.42 -34.19
C ILE A 348 -14.69 -12.30 -34.76
N ARG A 349 -14.92 -12.17 -36.07
CA ARG A 349 -15.78 -13.06 -36.87
C ARG A 349 -14.94 -13.78 -37.93
N ILE A 350 -14.82 -15.10 -37.85
CA ILE A 350 -14.26 -15.91 -38.95
C ILE A 350 -15.40 -16.27 -39.90
N LYS A 351 -15.18 -16.07 -41.21
CA LYS A 351 -16.19 -16.30 -42.26
C LYS A 351 -16.13 -17.73 -42.79
N GLY A 352 -17.29 -18.29 -43.11
CA GLY A 352 -17.49 -19.63 -43.65
C GLY A 352 -18.95 -20.06 -43.43
N ASP A 353 -19.31 -21.27 -43.87
CA ASP A 353 -20.68 -21.81 -43.82
C ASP A 353 -21.27 -21.84 -42.39
N LYS A 354 -20.38 -21.94 -41.39
CA LYS A 354 -20.68 -21.76 -39.97
C LYS A 354 -19.71 -20.71 -39.42
N PRO A 355 -20.09 -19.42 -39.36
CA PRO A 355 -19.18 -18.36 -38.93
C PRO A 355 -18.88 -18.48 -37.42
N ILE A 356 -17.62 -18.27 -37.05
CA ILE A 356 -17.16 -18.34 -35.65
C ILE A 356 -17.14 -16.92 -35.10
N LEU A 357 -17.83 -16.70 -33.97
CA LEU A 357 -18.01 -15.40 -33.33
C LEU A 357 -17.42 -15.44 -31.91
N LYS A 358 -16.33 -14.70 -31.68
CA LYS A 358 -15.64 -14.65 -30.38
C LYS A 358 -15.44 -13.20 -29.91
N ALA A 359 -15.77 -12.91 -28.67
CA ALA A 359 -15.37 -11.67 -27.99
C ALA A 359 -13.89 -11.81 -27.58
N LEU A 360 -13.07 -10.79 -27.79
CA LEU A 360 -11.64 -10.76 -27.44
C LEU A 360 -11.47 -10.42 -25.95
N GLN A 361 -12.03 -11.30 -25.13
CA GLN A 361 -12.05 -11.29 -23.66
C GLN A 361 -12.49 -12.67 -23.16
N THR A 362 -12.14 -13.02 -21.92
CA THR A 362 -12.56 -14.29 -21.29
C THR A 362 -13.90 -14.19 -20.55
N GLU A 363 -14.74 -13.23 -20.94
CA GLU A 363 -16.12 -13.03 -20.47
C GLU A 363 -17.03 -12.85 -21.68
N PRO A 364 -18.27 -13.37 -21.67
CA PRO A 364 -19.20 -13.22 -22.79
C PRO A 364 -19.57 -11.76 -23.03
N ALA A 365 -19.87 -11.40 -24.28
CA ALA A 365 -20.30 -10.05 -24.65
C ALA A 365 -21.48 -10.11 -25.62
N GLY A 366 -22.70 -9.95 -25.10
CA GLY A 366 -23.92 -10.11 -25.88
C GLY A 366 -23.98 -11.49 -26.57
N PRO A 367 -24.12 -11.57 -27.90
CA PRO A 367 -24.13 -12.84 -28.64
C PRO A 367 -22.74 -13.45 -28.89
N PHE A 368 -21.65 -12.76 -28.52
CA PHE A 368 -20.28 -13.22 -28.77
C PHE A 368 -19.79 -14.09 -27.61
N ALA A 369 -19.39 -15.33 -27.92
CA ALA A 369 -18.79 -16.25 -26.94
C ALA A 369 -17.39 -15.76 -26.51
N PRO A 370 -16.96 -15.99 -25.26
CA PRO A 370 -15.61 -15.62 -24.82
C PRO A 370 -14.52 -16.45 -25.51
N MET A 371 -13.29 -15.94 -25.48
CA MET A 371 -12.08 -16.75 -25.66
C MET A 371 -11.92 -17.71 -24.48
N LYS A 372 -11.45 -18.96 -24.70
CA LYS A 372 -11.22 -19.93 -23.60
C LYS A 372 -10.23 -19.40 -22.55
N SER A 373 -9.16 -18.73 -22.99
CA SER A 373 -8.11 -18.22 -22.11
C SER A 373 -7.35 -17.05 -22.74
N LEU A 374 -6.54 -16.38 -21.93
CA LEU A 374 -5.54 -15.41 -22.39
C LEU A 374 -4.32 -15.42 -21.47
N THR A 375 -3.21 -14.86 -21.95
CA THR A 375 -2.10 -14.40 -21.12
C THR A 375 -1.95 -12.89 -21.24
N PHE A 376 -1.64 -12.21 -20.14
CA PHE A 376 -1.37 -10.77 -20.11
C PHE A 376 0.12 -10.51 -19.88
N ARG A 377 0.68 -9.49 -20.54
CA ARG A 377 1.98 -8.89 -20.21
C ARG A 377 1.78 -7.39 -20.09
N GLY A 378 2.42 -6.74 -19.13
CA GLY A 378 2.30 -5.29 -18.95
C GLY A 378 3.63 -4.66 -18.59
N GLU A 379 4.14 -3.84 -19.50
CA GLU A 379 5.39 -3.07 -19.39
C GLU A 379 4.99 -1.60 -19.62
N TYR A 380 4.60 -0.90 -18.53
CA TYR A 380 3.84 0.35 -18.63
C TYR A 380 4.63 1.41 -19.45
N PRO A 381 4.02 2.06 -20.46
CA PRO A 381 2.59 2.30 -20.68
C PRO A 381 1.83 1.21 -21.48
N PHE A 382 2.48 0.12 -21.89
CA PHE A 382 1.90 -0.91 -22.74
C PHE A 382 1.29 -2.08 -21.95
N GLY A 383 0.20 -2.63 -22.47
CA GLY A 383 -0.32 -3.94 -22.14
C GLY A 383 -0.51 -4.79 -23.39
N TRP A 384 -0.20 -6.08 -23.30
CA TRP A 384 -0.46 -7.07 -24.34
C TRP A 384 -1.32 -8.20 -23.78
N PHE A 385 -2.31 -8.61 -24.57
CA PHE A 385 -3.17 -9.75 -24.30
C PHE A 385 -3.06 -10.71 -25.48
N ASP A 386 -2.48 -11.87 -25.25
CA ASP A 386 -2.43 -12.96 -26.24
C ASP A 386 -3.56 -13.94 -25.91
N PHE A 387 -4.48 -14.14 -26.85
CA PHE A 387 -5.67 -14.97 -26.63
C PHE A 387 -5.45 -16.38 -27.16
N ASP A 388 -5.79 -17.40 -26.34
CA ASP A 388 -5.74 -18.79 -26.77
C ASP A 388 -7.12 -19.46 -26.68
N ASP A 389 -7.56 -19.95 -27.83
CA ASP A 389 -8.84 -20.61 -28.03
C ASP A 389 -8.72 -21.64 -29.17
N PRO A 390 -8.79 -22.96 -28.86
CA PRO A 390 -8.70 -24.01 -29.88
C PRO A 390 -9.85 -24.01 -30.90
N ASP A 391 -10.97 -23.33 -30.62
CA ASP A 391 -12.06 -23.21 -31.59
C ASP A 391 -11.70 -22.22 -32.72
N LEU A 392 -10.66 -21.39 -32.55
CA LEU A 392 -10.32 -20.30 -33.47
C LEU A 392 -9.17 -20.69 -34.42
N THR A 393 -9.43 -20.67 -35.73
CA THR A 393 -8.46 -21.08 -36.77
C THR A 393 -7.31 -20.07 -37.01
N VAL A 394 -7.27 -18.96 -36.28
CA VAL A 394 -6.27 -17.90 -36.36
C VAL A 394 -5.78 -17.54 -34.97
N LYS A 395 -4.53 -17.09 -34.84
CA LYS A 395 -4.02 -16.54 -33.57
C LYS A 395 -4.27 -15.03 -33.53
N VAL A 396 -4.71 -14.55 -32.37
CA VAL A 396 -5.11 -13.15 -32.15
C VAL A 396 -4.44 -12.62 -30.90
N SER A 397 -3.92 -11.40 -30.96
CA SER A 397 -3.46 -10.65 -29.81
C SER A 397 -3.91 -9.19 -29.86
N LEU A 398 -3.99 -8.55 -28.70
CA LEU A 398 -4.33 -7.15 -28.51
C LEU A 398 -3.20 -6.46 -27.75
N GLU A 399 -2.54 -5.49 -28.39
CA GLU A 399 -1.72 -4.50 -27.71
C GLU A 399 -2.57 -3.26 -27.41
N THR A 400 -2.39 -2.65 -26.23
CA THR A 400 -3.08 -1.41 -25.85
C THR A 400 -2.18 -0.48 -25.05
N PHE A 401 -2.31 0.82 -25.33
CA PHE A 401 -1.57 1.90 -24.67
C PHE A 401 -2.25 3.25 -24.91
N ASN A 402 -1.75 4.29 -24.24
CA ASN A 402 -1.93 5.70 -24.60
C ASN A 402 -0.52 6.33 -24.57
N PRO A 403 -0.22 7.36 -25.38
CA PRO A 403 1.14 7.89 -25.48
C PRO A 403 1.73 8.32 -24.12
N LEU A 404 3.02 8.04 -23.92
CA LEU A 404 3.77 8.45 -22.74
C LEU A 404 5.18 8.78 -23.19
N ILE A 405 5.45 10.07 -23.31
CA ILE A 405 6.67 10.62 -23.92
C ILE A 405 7.24 11.62 -22.91
N PRO A 406 8.24 11.21 -22.09
CA PRO A 406 8.84 12.10 -21.09
C PRO A 406 9.35 13.38 -21.74
N LEU A 407 9.20 14.49 -21.02
CA LEU A 407 9.43 15.88 -21.46
C LEU A 407 8.42 16.42 -22.50
N ASN A 408 7.50 15.61 -23.03
CA ASN A 408 6.36 16.07 -23.83
C ASN A 408 5.05 15.82 -23.07
N THR A 409 4.71 16.78 -22.20
CA THR A 409 3.53 16.72 -21.33
C THR A 409 2.22 16.83 -22.11
N LYS A 410 2.20 17.52 -23.27
CA LYS A 410 1.01 17.63 -24.13
C LYS A 410 0.62 16.28 -24.73
N ASP A 411 1.53 15.61 -25.43
CA ASP A 411 1.20 14.33 -26.08
C ASP A 411 1.00 13.21 -25.04
N SER A 412 1.66 13.30 -23.89
CA SER A 412 1.38 12.43 -22.74
C SER A 412 0.03 12.71 -22.05
N ALA A 413 -0.68 13.78 -22.43
CA ALA A 413 -2.00 14.17 -21.92
C ALA A 413 -3.14 14.02 -22.95
N ILE A 414 -2.90 13.32 -24.07
CA ILE A 414 -3.93 13.02 -25.07
C ILE A 414 -5.07 12.19 -24.44
N PRO A 415 -6.35 12.60 -24.53
CA PRO A 415 -7.49 11.87 -23.98
C PRO A 415 -7.94 10.73 -24.93
N CYS A 416 -7.16 9.66 -25.02
CA CYS A 416 -7.50 8.48 -25.82
C CYS A 416 -6.98 7.15 -25.25
N ALA A 417 -7.43 6.04 -25.84
CA ALA A 417 -6.82 4.72 -25.73
C ALA A 417 -6.63 4.14 -27.14
N ILE A 418 -5.45 3.58 -27.41
CA ILE A 418 -5.06 2.97 -28.68
C ILE A 418 -5.09 1.45 -28.51
N TYR A 419 -5.60 0.74 -29.50
CA TYR A 419 -5.79 -0.71 -29.50
C TYR A 419 -5.32 -1.31 -30.82
N ASN A 420 -4.21 -2.03 -30.79
CA ASN A 420 -3.61 -2.70 -31.94
C ASN A 420 -3.96 -4.19 -31.90
N ILE A 421 -4.99 -4.60 -32.64
CA ILE A 421 -5.40 -6.01 -32.72
C ILE A 421 -4.66 -6.66 -33.88
N THR A 422 -3.83 -7.66 -33.59
CA THR A 422 -3.05 -8.41 -34.58
C THR A 422 -3.63 -9.80 -34.77
N VAL A 423 -3.85 -10.18 -36.03
CA VAL A 423 -4.36 -11.50 -36.42
C VAL A 423 -3.36 -12.16 -37.37
N LYS A 424 -2.91 -13.36 -36.99
CA LYS A 424 -2.06 -14.21 -37.83
C LYS A 424 -2.83 -15.45 -38.26
N ASN A 425 -2.79 -15.77 -39.55
CA ASN A 425 -3.28 -17.02 -40.11
C ASN A 425 -2.16 -18.09 -40.08
N PRO A 426 -2.23 -19.12 -39.20
CA PRO A 426 -1.25 -20.20 -39.18
C PRO A 426 -1.55 -21.32 -40.19
N THR A 427 -2.69 -21.25 -40.90
CA THR A 427 -3.18 -22.35 -41.75
C THR A 427 -2.70 -22.23 -43.20
N GLU A 428 -2.80 -23.34 -43.94
CA GLU A 428 -2.49 -23.43 -45.37
C GLU A 428 -3.58 -22.84 -46.29
N LYS A 429 -4.69 -22.33 -45.74
CA LYS A 429 -5.82 -21.78 -46.51
C LYS A 429 -6.02 -20.29 -46.24
N PRO A 430 -6.50 -19.48 -47.20
CA PRO A 430 -6.86 -18.09 -46.93
C PRO A 430 -7.97 -17.98 -45.87
N ALA A 431 -7.74 -17.15 -44.85
CA ALA A 431 -8.72 -16.89 -43.80
C ALA A 431 -9.41 -15.54 -44.04
N ALA A 432 -10.69 -15.58 -44.42
CA ALA A 432 -11.54 -14.39 -44.50
C ALA A 432 -12.21 -14.14 -43.13
N LEU A 433 -12.09 -12.93 -42.62
CA LEU A 433 -12.55 -12.58 -41.27
C LEU A 433 -12.96 -11.10 -41.16
N ASP A 434 -13.52 -10.73 -40.02
CA ASP A 434 -13.71 -9.34 -39.61
C ASP A 434 -13.24 -9.14 -38.17
N LEU A 435 -12.67 -7.97 -37.90
CA LEU A 435 -12.50 -7.44 -36.54
C LEU A 435 -13.59 -6.41 -36.28
N VAL A 436 -14.21 -6.50 -35.10
CA VAL A 436 -15.33 -5.66 -34.68
C VAL A 436 -14.94 -4.92 -33.42
N ALA A 437 -15.13 -3.60 -33.42
CA ALA A 437 -15.09 -2.77 -32.22
C ALA A 437 -16.51 -2.30 -31.90
N VAL A 438 -17.03 -2.70 -30.75
CA VAL A 438 -18.34 -2.29 -30.23
C VAL A 438 -18.09 -1.27 -29.12
N GLN A 439 -18.74 -0.11 -29.21
CA GLN A 439 -18.62 0.97 -28.25
C GLN A 439 -19.97 1.64 -28.02
N LYS A 440 -20.53 1.43 -26.82
CA LYS A 440 -21.71 2.17 -26.36
C LYS A 440 -21.39 3.65 -26.17
N ASN A 441 -22.28 4.53 -26.62
CA ASN A 441 -22.14 5.98 -26.43
C ASN A 441 -22.29 6.35 -24.95
N ALA A 442 -21.18 6.64 -24.27
CA ALA A 442 -21.16 6.99 -22.85
C ALA A 442 -21.38 8.49 -22.56
N VAL A 443 -21.65 9.33 -23.56
CA VAL A 443 -22.13 10.71 -23.33
C VAL A 443 -23.57 10.70 -22.81
N GLY A 444 -24.35 9.69 -23.21
CA GLY A 444 -25.73 9.47 -22.80
C GLY A 444 -26.63 9.08 -23.99
N THR A 445 -27.78 8.48 -23.69
CA THR A 445 -28.80 8.10 -24.68
C THR A 445 -29.78 9.22 -25.02
N GLU A 446 -29.92 10.22 -24.15
CA GLU A 446 -30.78 11.38 -24.37
C GLU A 446 -30.17 12.34 -25.39
N GLY A 447 -30.94 12.69 -26.43
CA GLY A 447 -30.46 13.55 -27.52
C GLY A 447 -29.25 13.00 -28.29
N HIS A 448 -29.00 11.68 -28.22
CA HIS A 448 -27.80 11.07 -28.78
C HIS A 448 -27.71 11.29 -30.30
N LYS A 449 -26.48 11.51 -30.79
CA LYS A 449 -26.17 11.52 -32.22
C LYS A 449 -24.87 10.76 -32.46
N SER A 450 -24.97 9.75 -33.31
CA SER A 450 -23.85 8.99 -33.84
C SER A 450 -23.66 9.43 -35.30
N GLN A 451 -22.50 9.99 -35.64
CA GLN A 451 -22.16 10.41 -37.00
C GLN A 451 -20.98 9.60 -37.51
N ILE A 452 -21.09 9.14 -38.77
CA ILE A 452 -20.03 8.45 -39.48
C ILE A 452 -19.25 9.47 -40.31
N ARG A 453 -17.93 9.41 -40.22
CA ARG A 453 -17.01 10.27 -40.96
C ARG A 453 -15.86 9.43 -41.51
N ARG A 454 -15.40 9.74 -42.73
CA ARG A 454 -14.20 9.14 -43.33
C ARG A 454 -13.17 10.24 -43.55
N THR A 455 -11.97 10.04 -43.03
CA THR A 455 -10.81 10.91 -43.25
C THR A 455 -9.85 10.22 -44.23
N GLU A 456 -8.73 10.87 -44.56
CA GLU A 456 -7.65 10.22 -45.33
C GLU A 456 -7.11 8.96 -44.62
N ARG A 457 -7.05 8.98 -43.28
CA ARG A 457 -6.38 7.95 -42.47
C ARG A 457 -7.31 6.98 -41.75
N ALA A 458 -8.58 7.33 -41.52
CA ALA A 458 -9.47 6.55 -40.66
C ALA A 458 -10.94 6.61 -41.07
N THR A 459 -11.70 5.60 -40.64
CA THR A 459 -13.16 5.67 -40.52
C THR A 459 -13.52 5.91 -39.07
N VAL A 460 -14.28 6.96 -38.79
CA VAL A 460 -14.59 7.46 -37.44
C VAL A 460 -16.10 7.42 -37.19
N LEU A 461 -16.47 6.93 -36.02
CA LEU A 461 -17.81 6.98 -35.43
C LEU A 461 -17.77 8.03 -34.31
N ASP A 462 -18.18 9.25 -34.66
CA ASP A 462 -18.27 10.40 -33.76
C ASP A 462 -19.58 10.28 -32.94
N MET A 463 -19.49 10.34 -31.62
CA MET A 463 -20.59 10.10 -30.68
C MET A 463 -20.81 11.28 -29.74
N THR A 464 -22.05 11.77 -29.68
CA THR A 464 -22.47 12.92 -28.85
C THR A 464 -23.86 12.68 -28.24
N GLY A 465 -24.31 13.57 -27.35
CA GLY A 465 -25.66 13.57 -26.77
C GLY A 465 -26.03 14.91 -26.17
N ALA A 466 -27.12 14.97 -25.41
CA ALA A 466 -27.62 16.20 -24.79
C ALA A 466 -26.70 16.76 -23.68
N LYS A 467 -25.80 15.94 -23.12
CA LYS A 467 -24.83 16.37 -22.10
C LYS A 467 -23.53 16.88 -22.74
N PRO A 468 -22.86 17.90 -22.18
CA PRO A 468 -21.56 18.35 -22.65
C PRO A 468 -20.53 17.21 -22.64
N GLY A 469 -20.12 16.76 -23.82
CA GLY A 469 -19.19 15.65 -23.97
C GLY A 469 -19.21 15.08 -25.39
N SER A 470 -18.14 14.35 -25.72
CA SER A 470 -18.02 13.61 -26.97
C SER A 470 -17.12 12.40 -26.80
N LEU A 471 -17.39 11.37 -27.59
CA LEU A 471 -16.53 10.21 -27.81
C LEU A 471 -16.28 10.08 -29.31
N ALA A 472 -15.18 9.47 -29.69
CA ALA A 472 -14.95 9.02 -31.06
C ALA A 472 -14.30 7.63 -31.04
N LEU A 473 -14.92 6.68 -31.73
CA LEU A 473 -14.29 5.39 -32.05
C LEU A 473 -13.80 5.47 -33.50
N ALA A 474 -12.50 5.34 -33.72
CA ALA A 474 -11.91 5.30 -35.06
C ALA A 474 -11.28 3.94 -35.34
N VAL A 475 -11.26 3.55 -36.61
CA VAL A 475 -10.39 2.48 -37.14
C VAL A 475 -9.51 3.05 -38.24
N LEU A 476 -8.22 2.69 -38.23
CA LEU A 476 -7.28 3.09 -39.27
C LEU A 476 -7.65 2.44 -40.61
N GLY A 477 -7.59 3.23 -41.68
CA GLY A 477 -8.05 2.85 -43.02
C GLY A 477 -9.57 2.75 -43.14
N ARG A 478 -10.04 1.77 -43.91
CA ARG A 478 -11.47 1.57 -44.17
C ARG A 478 -12.11 0.69 -43.10
N GLY A 479 -13.13 1.25 -42.44
CA GLY A 479 -14.16 0.51 -41.72
C GLY A 479 -15.51 0.61 -42.43
N ASP A 480 -16.36 -0.39 -42.17
CA ASP A 480 -17.78 -0.35 -42.48
C ASP A 480 -18.54 -0.30 -41.12
N PRO A 481 -19.18 0.84 -40.78
CA PRO A 481 -19.76 1.09 -39.45
C PRO A 481 -21.20 0.57 -39.31
N PHE A 482 -21.65 0.47 -38.06
CA PHE A 482 -23.03 0.14 -37.67
C PHE A 482 -23.40 0.88 -36.38
N ASP A 483 -24.64 0.75 -35.90
CA ASP A 483 -25.05 1.40 -34.65
C ASP A 483 -24.25 0.84 -33.45
N GLY A 484 -23.56 1.72 -32.73
CA GLY A 484 -22.68 1.35 -31.64
C GLY A 484 -21.37 0.64 -32.03
N GLY A 485 -20.89 0.70 -33.28
CA GLY A 485 -19.58 0.10 -33.60
C GLY A 485 -19.04 0.23 -35.02
N ILE A 486 -17.83 -0.30 -35.24
CA ILE A 486 -17.16 -0.36 -36.54
C ILE A 486 -16.62 -1.76 -36.81
N VAL A 487 -16.78 -2.23 -38.05
CA VAL A 487 -16.22 -3.48 -38.57
C VAL A 487 -15.06 -3.18 -39.53
N SER A 488 -13.95 -3.92 -39.41
CA SER A 488 -12.87 -3.94 -40.40
C SER A 488 -12.71 -5.36 -40.98
N GLY A 489 -13.03 -5.51 -42.26
CA GLY A 489 -12.98 -6.78 -42.97
C GLY A 489 -11.61 -7.10 -43.54
N LEU A 490 -11.12 -8.33 -43.32
CA LEU A 490 -9.80 -8.79 -43.73
C LEU A 490 -9.86 -10.12 -44.47
N THR A 491 -8.87 -10.35 -45.34
CA THR A 491 -8.56 -11.67 -45.91
C THR A 491 -7.06 -11.90 -45.76
N LEU A 492 -6.68 -12.94 -45.02
CA LEU A 492 -5.29 -13.29 -44.75
C LEU A 492 -4.87 -14.50 -45.58
N ALA A 493 -3.83 -14.34 -46.40
CA ALA A 493 -3.16 -15.47 -47.05
C ALA A 493 -2.56 -16.45 -46.01
N PRO A 494 -2.22 -17.68 -46.40
CA PRO A 494 -1.48 -18.62 -45.55
C PRO A 494 -0.23 -18.00 -44.91
N GLY A 495 -0.02 -18.24 -43.62
CA GLY A 495 1.10 -17.68 -42.85
C GLY A 495 1.04 -16.16 -42.55
N ALA A 496 0.15 -15.41 -43.21
CA ALA A 496 0.14 -13.95 -43.17
C ALA A 496 -0.34 -13.38 -41.83
N SER A 497 0.14 -12.18 -41.51
CA SER A 497 -0.28 -11.40 -40.35
C SER A 497 -0.71 -9.98 -40.76
N ARG A 498 -1.72 -9.44 -40.08
CA ARG A 498 -2.16 -8.04 -40.18
C ARG A 498 -2.55 -7.52 -38.81
N THR A 499 -2.26 -6.24 -38.58
CA THR A 499 -2.72 -5.49 -37.42
C THR A 499 -3.76 -4.48 -37.88
N VAL A 500 -4.83 -4.30 -37.10
CA VAL A 500 -5.82 -3.23 -37.26
C VAL A 500 -5.78 -2.39 -35.99
N THR A 501 -5.55 -1.09 -36.16
CA THR A 501 -5.55 -0.14 -35.05
C THR A 501 -6.93 0.49 -34.90
N PHE A 502 -7.48 0.41 -33.70
CA PHE A 502 -8.62 1.19 -33.25
C PHE A 502 -8.15 2.27 -32.27
N ILE A 503 -8.77 3.45 -32.33
CA ILE A 503 -8.56 4.55 -31.38
C ILE A 503 -9.90 4.85 -30.73
N LEU A 504 -9.95 4.87 -29.40
CA LEU A 504 -11.07 5.41 -28.63
C LEU A 504 -10.64 6.73 -28.01
N ALA A 505 -11.17 7.84 -28.51
CA ALA A 505 -10.92 9.17 -27.97
C ALA A 505 -12.11 9.69 -27.18
N TRP A 506 -11.85 10.55 -26.19
CA TRP A 506 -12.87 11.23 -25.39
C TRP A 506 -12.57 12.72 -25.24
N HIS A 507 -13.61 13.51 -25.03
CA HIS A 507 -13.47 14.93 -24.69
C HIS A 507 -14.72 15.39 -23.95
N PHE A 508 -14.59 15.57 -22.64
CA PHE A 508 -15.65 16.05 -21.75
C PHE A 508 -15.27 17.46 -21.25
N PRO A 509 -15.90 18.52 -21.75
CA PRO A 509 -15.55 19.88 -21.36
C PRO A 509 -16.19 20.28 -20.03
N GLY A 510 -15.67 21.35 -19.40
CA GLY A 510 -16.37 22.08 -18.33
C GLY A 510 -16.54 21.32 -17.01
N GLY A 511 -15.78 20.24 -16.79
CA GLY A 511 -15.69 19.57 -15.51
C GLY A 511 -15.13 20.47 -14.41
N ARG A 512 -15.50 20.26 -13.16
CA ARG A 512 -14.92 20.98 -12.02
C ARG A 512 -14.07 20.05 -11.17
N HIS A 513 -12.77 20.34 -11.09
CA HIS A 513 -11.80 19.55 -10.36
C HIS A 513 -11.33 20.28 -9.10
N GLY A 514 -11.10 19.52 -8.03
CA GLY A 514 -10.69 20.06 -6.73
C GLY A 514 -11.76 20.90 -6.03
N SER A 515 -11.34 21.82 -5.17
CA SER A 515 -12.22 22.61 -4.28
C SER A 515 -11.59 23.94 -3.86
N GLY A 516 -12.38 25.01 -3.84
CA GLY A 516 -11.90 26.35 -3.49
C GLY A 516 -10.85 26.85 -4.48
N ALA A 517 -9.70 27.29 -3.98
CA ALA A 517 -8.54 27.69 -4.78
C ALA A 517 -7.59 26.53 -5.14
N TRP A 518 -7.81 25.32 -4.60
CA TRP A 518 -7.12 24.11 -5.01
C TRP A 518 -7.89 23.46 -6.16
N GLY A 519 -7.57 23.83 -7.41
CA GLY A 519 -8.20 23.30 -8.61
C GLY A 519 -8.85 24.36 -9.50
N GLY A 520 -9.98 24.02 -10.13
CA GLY A 520 -10.62 24.87 -11.14
C GLY A 520 -11.47 24.09 -12.13
N GLU A 521 -11.82 24.76 -13.24
CA GLU A 521 -12.76 24.23 -14.24
C GLU A 521 -12.10 23.87 -15.58
N GLY A 522 -12.77 22.97 -16.29
CA GLY A 522 -12.33 22.33 -17.53
C GLY A 522 -11.09 21.43 -17.38
N ASN A 523 -10.73 20.76 -18.46
CA ASN A 523 -9.50 19.98 -18.58
C ASN A 523 -8.47 20.71 -19.45
N MET A 524 -7.18 20.49 -19.20
CA MET A 524 -6.09 21.09 -19.99
C MET A 524 -6.18 20.75 -21.50
N TYR A 525 -6.68 19.55 -21.83
CA TYR A 525 -6.85 19.12 -23.22
C TYR A 525 -7.85 19.97 -24.03
N GLU A 526 -8.77 20.68 -23.37
CA GLU A 526 -9.71 21.60 -24.04
C GLU A 526 -9.02 22.82 -24.68
N ASN A 527 -7.76 23.07 -24.35
CA ASN A 527 -6.93 24.11 -24.97
C ASN A 527 -6.24 23.62 -26.26
N TRP A 528 -6.37 22.33 -26.59
CA TRP A 528 -5.64 21.69 -27.70
C TRP A 528 -6.55 21.02 -28.73
N TRP A 529 -7.67 20.42 -28.30
CA TRP A 529 -8.67 19.84 -29.20
C TRP A 529 -10.08 20.28 -28.79
N PRO A 530 -10.99 20.62 -29.72
CA PRO A 530 -12.34 21.08 -29.40
C PRO A 530 -13.35 19.96 -29.05
N ASN A 531 -13.06 18.72 -29.43
CA ASN A 531 -13.93 17.54 -29.26
C ASN A 531 -13.14 16.24 -29.51
N ALA A 532 -13.77 15.09 -29.22
CA ALA A 532 -13.14 13.77 -29.36
C ALA A 532 -12.85 13.38 -30.81
N ALA A 533 -13.61 13.91 -31.78
CA ALA A 533 -13.38 13.68 -33.21
C ALA A 533 -12.03 14.27 -33.64
N ALA A 534 -11.72 15.50 -33.20
CA ALA A 534 -10.43 16.15 -33.44
C ALA A 534 -9.26 15.47 -32.72
N VAL A 535 -9.49 14.87 -31.54
CA VAL A 535 -8.49 14.02 -30.87
C VAL A 535 -8.22 12.75 -31.68
N ALA A 536 -9.27 12.06 -32.15
CA ALA A 536 -9.14 10.86 -32.96
C ALA A 536 -8.44 11.14 -34.30
N ASP A 537 -8.73 12.27 -34.94
CA ASP A 537 -8.07 12.72 -36.16
C ASP A 537 -6.57 13.00 -35.95
N ASP A 538 -6.20 13.74 -34.90
CA ASP A 538 -4.80 14.05 -34.56
C ASP A 538 -4.01 12.77 -34.23
N VAL A 539 -4.58 11.88 -33.43
CA VAL A 539 -3.96 10.57 -33.12
C VAL A 539 -3.86 9.69 -34.36
N ALA A 540 -4.85 9.70 -35.27
CA ALA A 540 -4.77 8.93 -36.52
C ALA A 540 -3.76 9.52 -37.53
N ALA A 541 -3.56 10.84 -37.53
CA ALA A 541 -2.56 11.51 -38.35
C ALA A 541 -1.13 11.31 -37.84
N ARG A 542 -0.94 11.32 -36.51
CA ARG A 542 0.38 11.18 -35.85
C ARG A 542 0.64 9.80 -35.24
N LEU A 543 -0.16 8.78 -35.57
CA LEU A 543 -0.10 7.45 -34.93
C LEU A 543 1.32 6.87 -34.95
N ASP A 544 1.98 6.87 -36.12
CA ASP A 544 3.32 6.32 -36.29
C ASP A 544 4.36 7.05 -35.42
N GLU A 545 4.25 8.37 -35.28
CA GLU A 545 5.12 9.17 -34.41
C GLU A 545 4.86 8.87 -32.93
N LEU A 546 3.60 8.94 -32.49
CA LEU A 546 3.19 8.72 -31.11
C LEU A 546 3.54 7.30 -30.64
N THR A 547 3.31 6.29 -31.47
CA THR A 547 3.73 4.91 -31.23
C THR A 547 5.26 4.80 -31.16
N ARG A 548 5.99 5.36 -32.14
CA ARG A 548 7.46 5.29 -32.18
C ARG A 548 8.10 5.96 -30.96
N LEU A 549 7.64 7.14 -30.56
CA LEU A 549 8.19 7.85 -29.40
C LEU A 549 7.86 7.14 -28.08
N THR A 550 6.64 6.62 -27.94
CA THR A 550 6.24 5.86 -26.73
C THR A 550 6.99 4.53 -26.61
N ARG A 551 7.20 3.82 -27.74
CA ARG A 551 8.10 2.65 -27.78
C ARG A 551 9.55 3.04 -27.50
N LEU A 552 10.06 4.12 -28.06
CA LEU A 552 11.44 4.57 -27.83
C LEU A 552 11.72 4.87 -26.35
N PHE A 553 10.76 5.41 -25.61
CA PHE A 553 10.86 5.56 -24.16
C PHE A 553 10.91 4.20 -23.47
N HIS A 554 9.91 3.34 -23.73
CA HIS A 554 9.82 1.98 -23.21
C HIS A 554 11.11 1.17 -23.45
N ASP A 555 11.53 1.04 -24.70
CA ASP A 555 12.68 0.24 -25.13
C ASP A 555 14.00 0.78 -24.56
N THR A 556 14.09 2.09 -24.29
CA THR A 556 15.25 2.70 -23.61
C THR A 556 15.22 2.47 -22.10
N LEU A 557 14.04 2.54 -21.46
CA LEU A 557 13.90 2.17 -20.05
C LEU A 557 14.27 0.71 -19.84
N TYR A 558 13.73 -0.21 -20.65
CA TYR A 558 14.02 -1.65 -20.54
C TYR A 558 15.40 -2.05 -21.07
N ALA A 559 16.11 -1.21 -21.84
CA ALA A 559 17.53 -1.42 -22.15
C ALA A 559 18.46 -1.25 -20.93
N THR A 560 18.00 -0.59 -19.85
CA THR A 560 18.69 -0.56 -18.55
C THR A 560 18.96 -2.00 -18.08
N ASN A 561 20.20 -2.36 -17.72
CA ASN A 561 20.58 -3.75 -17.42
C ASN A 561 20.27 -4.20 -15.97
N LEU A 562 19.30 -3.57 -15.32
CA LEU A 562 18.70 -4.01 -14.05
C LEU A 562 17.82 -5.27 -14.25
N PRO A 563 17.42 -5.96 -13.17
CA PRO A 563 16.42 -7.04 -13.24
C PRO A 563 15.07 -6.56 -13.82
N TYR A 564 14.43 -7.39 -14.65
CA TYR A 564 13.12 -7.07 -15.26
C TYR A 564 12.07 -6.68 -14.21
N TRP A 565 11.96 -7.44 -13.12
CA TRP A 565 10.99 -7.14 -12.06
C TRP A 565 11.16 -5.73 -11.46
N LEU A 566 12.37 -5.17 -11.43
CA LEU A 566 12.60 -3.81 -10.93
C LEU A 566 12.19 -2.76 -11.97
N LEU A 567 12.32 -3.06 -13.26
CA LEU A 567 11.87 -2.21 -14.37
C LEU A 567 10.33 -2.21 -14.48
N ASP A 568 9.69 -3.35 -14.23
CA ASP A 568 8.24 -3.46 -14.05
C ASP A 568 7.76 -2.52 -12.91
N ARG A 569 8.47 -2.50 -11.77
CA ARG A 569 8.17 -1.60 -10.64
C ARG A 569 8.42 -0.12 -10.95
N LEU A 570 9.52 0.21 -11.62
CA LEU A 570 9.87 1.57 -12.03
C LEU A 570 8.85 2.17 -13.02
N SER A 571 8.43 1.38 -14.01
CA SER A 571 7.50 1.81 -15.06
C SER A 571 6.04 1.83 -14.60
N SER A 572 5.59 0.81 -13.85
CA SER A 572 4.20 0.69 -13.43
C SER A 572 3.69 1.91 -12.65
N GLN A 573 4.50 2.50 -11.76
CA GLN A 573 4.05 3.63 -10.92
C GLN A 573 3.91 4.96 -11.67
N LEU A 574 4.30 5.03 -12.95
CA LEU A 574 3.98 6.19 -13.81
C LEU A 574 2.46 6.31 -14.09
N VAL A 575 1.70 5.25 -13.83
CA VAL A 575 0.24 5.21 -13.87
C VAL A 575 -0.43 6.22 -12.94
N VAL A 576 0.21 6.64 -11.85
CA VAL A 576 -0.40 7.54 -10.85
C VAL A 576 -0.81 8.87 -11.48
N LEU A 577 0.02 9.42 -12.37
CA LEU A 577 -0.24 10.64 -13.15
C LEU A 577 -1.39 10.49 -14.17
N ARG A 578 -1.86 9.27 -14.40
CA ARG A 578 -2.83 8.85 -15.43
C ARG A 578 -4.01 8.09 -14.81
N SER A 579 -4.16 8.24 -13.50
CA SER A 579 -5.21 7.70 -12.65
C SER A 579 -6.05 8.85 -12.08
N PRO A 580 -7.18 8.57 -11.40
CA PRO A 580 -7.95 9.60 -10.70
C PRO A 580 -7.14 10.42 -9.68
N THR A 581 -5.99 9.93 -9.19
CA THR A 581 -5.14 10.66 -8.23
C THR A 581 -4.67 12.04 -8.72
N THR A 582 -4.70 12.31 -10.03
CA THR A 582 -4.30 13.62 -10.59
C THR A 582 -5.29 14.18 -11.62
N PHE A 583 -5.42 15.50 -11.66
CA PHE A 583 -6.17 16.25 -12.65
C PHE A 583 -5.36 17.43 -13.18
N TRP A 584 -5.69 17.94 -14.38
CA TRP A 584 -5.06 19.15 -14.92
C TRP A 584 -6.13 20.06 -15.50
N THR A 585 -6.36 21.22 -14.87
CA THR A 585 -7.47 22.10 -15.26
C THR A 585 -7.17 22.88 -16.54
N LYS A 586 -8.23 23.41 -17.17
CA LYS A 586 -8.10 24.28 -18.36
C LYS A 586 -7.28 25.55 -18.09
N ALA A 587 -7.28 26.02 -16.84
CA ALA A 587 -6.46 27.15 -16.38
C ALA A 587 -4.99 26.77 -16.06
N GLY A 588 -4.55 25.56 -16.42
CA GLY A 588 -3.18 25.07 -16.20
C GLY A 588 -2.89 24.59 -14.77
N TYR A 589 -3.88 24.56 -13.87
CA TYR A 589 -3.67 24.07 -12.50
C TYR A 589 -3.55 22.54 -12.51
N PHE A 590 -2.35 22.01 -12.34
CA PHE A 590 -2.12 20.60 -12.07
C PHE A 590 -2.45 20.30 -10.59
N GLY A 591 -3.35 19.37 -10.34
CA GLY A 591 -3.79 18.99 -9.00
C GLY A 591 -3.59 17.51 -8.71
N GLY A 592 -3.17 17.19 -7.49
CA GLY A 592 -2.95 15.83 -7.00
C GLY A 592 -3.58 15.63 -5.63
N TRP A 593 -4.40 14.58 -5.53
CA TRP A 593 -4.70 13.94 -4.24
C TRP A 593 -3.46 13.18 -3.75
N GLU A 594 -3.48 12.63 -2.54
CA GLU A 594 -2.47 11.63 -2.17
C GLU A 594 -2.72 10.29 -2.88
N GLY A 595 -3.98 9.94 -3.13
CA GLY A 595 -4.41 8.74 -3.86
C GLY A 595 -5.91 8.79 -4.19
N CYS A 596 -6.55 7.65 -4.40
CA CYS A 596 -8.02 7.60 -4.55
C CYS A 596 -8.73 6.41 -3.88
N SER A 597 -10.05 6.56 -3.84
CA SER A 597 -11.09 5.59 -3.49
C SER A 597 -12.02 5.36 -4.71
N PRO A 598 -12.90 4.34 -4.72
CA PRO A 598 -13.77 4.07 -5.87
C PRO A 598 -14.79 5.17 -6.22
N GLY A 599 -14.98 6.16 -5.34
CA GLY A 599 -15.94 7.27 -5.51
C GLY A 599 -15.39 8.66 -5.14
N GLY A 600 -14.06 8.84 -5.13
CA GLY A 600 -13.46 10.10 -4.67
C GLY A 600 -11.97 10.01 -4.39
N GLY A 601 -11.26 11.14 -4.47
CA GLY A 601 -9.85 11.20 -4.08
C GLY A 601 -9.70 11.26 -2.56
N CYS A 602 -8.70 10.59 -2.01
CA CYS A 602 -8.37 10.69 -0.59
C CYS A 602 -7.33 11.80 -0.36
N CYS A 603 -7.41 12.47 0.79
CA CYS A 603 -6.40 13.42 1.27
C CYS A 603 -6.00 14.49 0.21
N HIS A 604 -6.83 15.52 0.09
CA HIS A 604 -6.67 16.58 -0.92
C HIS A 604 -5.43 17.48 -0.71
N GLY A 605 -5.14 18.33 -1.70
CA GLY A 605 -4.34 19.55 -1.51
C GLY A 605 -2.90 19.53 -2.04
N ASN A 606 -2.56 18.75 -3.08
CA ASN A 606 -1.17 18.60 -3.58
C ASN A 606 -0.20 18.26 -2.44
N CYS A 607 -0.60 17.33 -1.58
CA CYS A 607 -0.13 17.30 -0.20
C CYS A 607 1.39 17.08 -0.09
N ASN A 608 2.13 18.13 0.30
CA ASN A 608 3.57 18.18 0.09
C ASN A 608 4.33 17.14 0.92
N HIS A 609 3.86 16.81 2.12
CA HIS A 609 4.42 15.75 2.97
C HIS A 609 4.32 14.34 2.37
N VAL A 610 3.55 14.14 1.29
CA VAL A 610 3.50 12.88 0.51
C VAL A 610 4.18 13.07 -0.84
N TRP A 611 3.87 14.16 -1.55
CA TRP A 611 4.39 14.43 -2.89
C TRP A 611 5.90 14.71 -2.91
N GLN A 612 6.54 15.03 -1.78
CA GLN A 612 8.01 15.09 -1.68
C GLN A 612 8.70 13.74 -1.95
N TYR A 613 8.07 12.61 -1.61
CA TYR A 613 8.64 11.28 -1.86
C TYR A 613 8.60 10.92 -3.35
N ALA A 614 7.63 11.46 -4.09
CA ALA A 614 7.43 11.18 -5.50
C ALA A 614 8.56 11.78 -6.35
N GLN A 615 9.39 10.91 -6.95
CA GLN A 615 10.49 11.32 -7.81
C GLN A 615 10.18 11.12 -9.31
N SER A 616 9.39 10.10 -9.69
CA SER A 616 9.10 9.80 -11.09
C SER A 616 8.55 11.00 -11.88
N HIS A 617 7.59 11.74 -11.31
CA HIS A 617 6.95 12.87 -11.98
C HIS A 617 7.97 13.98 -12.31
N ALA A 618 8.86 14.33 -11.37
CA ALA A 618 9.83 15.40 -11.56
C ALA A 618 10.97 15.02 -12.51
N ARG A 619 11.36 13.74 -12.55
CA ARG A 619 12.45 13.25 -13.42
C ARG A 619 12.01 13.01 -14.88
N LEU A 620 10.71 12.83 -15.13
CA LEU A 620 10.16 12.57 -16.47
C LEU A 620 9.30 13.73 -17.01
N PHE A 621 8.69 14.54 -16.13
CA PHE A 621 7.86 15.69 -16.45
C PHE A 621 8.19 16.87 -15.51
N PRO A 622 9.41 17.43 -15.58
CA PRO A 622 9.85 18.53 -14.70
C PRO A 622 9.00 19.80 -14.85
N GLU A 623 8.25 19.95 -15.94
CA GLU A 623 7.18 20.95 -16.09
C GLU A 623 6.10 20.80 -15.00
N ILE A 624 5.58 19.59 -14.80
CA ILE A 624 4.56 19.30 -13.77
C ILE A 624 5.10 19.60 -12.38
N ALA A 625 6.34 19.17 -12.09
CA ALA A 625 6.98 19.45 -10.80
C ALA A 625 7.14 20.96 -10.55
N ARG A 626 7.58 21.73 -11.54
CA ARG A 626 7.63 23.20 -11.46
C ARG A 626 6.24 23.81 -11.26
N ILE A 627 5.20 23.35 -11.96
CA ILE A 627 3.82 23.82 -11.76
C ILE A 627 3.37 23.57 -10.31
N MET A 628 3.56 22.36 -9.78
CA MET A 628 3.19 22.02 -8.40
C MET A 628 3.97 22.84 -7.37
N ARG A 629 5.26 23.06 -7.61
CA ARG A 629 6.18 23.89 -6.80
C ARG A 629 5.76 25.36 -6.79
N GLU A 630 5.37 25.93 -7.92
CA GLU A 630 4.88 27.31 -8.01
C GLU A 630 3.51 27.48 -7.31
N GLN A 631 2.61 26.51 -7.42
CA GLN A 631 1.35 26.50 -6.67
C GLN A 631 1.58 26.42 -5.16
N GLU A 632 2.53 25.59 -4.72
CA GLU A 632 2.85 25.42 -3.30
C GLU A 632 3.40 26.72 -2.70
N LEU A 633 4.35 27.37 -3.39
CA LEU A 633 4.88 28.67 -2.97
C LEU A 633 3.83 29.80 -3.04
N ARG A 634 2.85 29.72 -3.96
CA ARG A 634 1.74 30.68 -4.07
C ARG A 634 0.82 30.68 -2.83
N PHE A 635 0.70 29.57 -2.11
CA PHE A 635 -0.11 29.46 -0.89
C PHE A 635 0.70 29.65 0.41
N MET A 636 1.98 29.98 0.32
CA MET A 636 2.85 30.25 1.47
C MET A 636 2.38 31.48 2.27
N ALA A 637 2.31 31.35 3.58
CA ALA A 637 1.88 32.40 4.50
C ALA A 637 2.94 33.52 4.65
N PRO A 638 2.56 34.72 5.15
CA PRO A 638 3.47 35.86 5.28
C PRO A 638 4.71 35.65 6.17
N ASN A 639 4.75 34.60 6.99
CA ASN A 639 5.90 34.20 7.81
C ASN A 639 6.83 33.14 7.15
N GLY A 640 6.48 32.62 5.97
CA GLY A 640 7.23 31.55 5.29
C GLY A 640 6.66 30.13 5.49
N ALA A 641 5.62 29.95 6.32
CA ALA A 641 4.97 28.65 6.48
C ALA A 641 4.19 28.25 5.21
N ILE A 642 4.47 27.07 4.68
CA ILE A 642 3.76 26.48 3.55
C ILE A 642 2.66 25.56 4.10
N PRO A 643 1.38 25.70 3.68
CA PRO A 643 0.33 24.79 4.10
C PRO A 643 0.57 23.39 3.53
N HIS A 644 0.63 22.36 4.38
CA HIS A 644 0.85 20.99 3.90
C HIS A 644 -0.27 20.48 2.97
N ARG A 645 -1.46 21.08 3.03
CA ARG A 645 -2.57 20.91 2.07
C ARG A 645 -2.98 22.25 1.50
N GLN A 646 -2.80 22.42 0.20
CA GLN A 646 -3.27 23.58 -0.54
C GLN A 646 -4.82 23.63 -0.55
N PRO A 647 -5.44 24.82 -0.47
CA PRO A 647 -4.81 26.14 -0.46
C PRO A 647 -4.49 26.66 0.95
N ALA A 648 -4.95 25.99 2.01
CA ALA A 648 -4.79 26.44 3.39
C ALA A 648 -4.88 25.29 4.40
N SER A 649 -3.86 25.17 5.23
CA SER A 649 -3.76 24.28 6.38
C SER A 649 -2.65 24.81 7.32
N HIS A 650 -2.41 24.16 8.46
CA HIS A 650 -1.13 24.32 9.16
C HIS A 650 0.02 23.73 8.29
N PRO A 651 1.28 24.13 8.52
CA PRO A 651 2.43 23.45 7.92
C PRO A 651 2.61 22.03 8.47
N ALA A 652 3.40 21.24 7.75
CA ALA A 652 4.02 20.00 8.21
C ALA A 652 5.53 20.16 8.02
N PHE A 653 6.34 19.74 8.98
CA PHE A 653 7.79 19.96 9.02
C PHE A 653 8.49 19.28 7.83
N ASP A 654 8.15 18.02 7.58
CA ASP A 654 8.69 17.22 6.48
C ASP A 654 8.18 17.71 5.11
N GLY A 655 6.92 18.13 5.03
CA GLY A 655 6.35 18.81 3.87
C GLY A 655 7.10 20.12 3.53
N GLN A 656 7.35 20.96 4.53
CA GLN A 656 8.10 22.22 4.39
C GLN A 656 9.54 21.96 3.92
N CYS A 657 10.25 20.99 4.53
CA CYS A 657 11.60 20.59 4.11
C CYS A 657 11.61 20.01 2.70
N GLY A 658 10.69 19.09 2.41
CA GLY A 658 10.49 18.49 1.09
C GLY A 658 10.15 19.53 0.01
N GLY A 659 9.50 20.64 0.37
CA GLY A 659 9.25 21.76 -0.52
C GLY A 659 10.50 22.55 -0.89
N ILE A 660 11.43 22.74 0.06
CA ILE A 660 12.74 23.38 -0.17
C ILE A 660 13.65 22.47 -1.00
N LEU A 661 13.67 21.17 -0.69
CA LEU A 661 14.39 20.14 -1.43
C LEU A 661 13.87 19.98 -2.87
N GLY A 662 12.54 20.03 -3.03
CA GLY A 662 11.87 20.15 -4.32
C GLY A 662 12.34 21.38 -5.11
N ALA A 663 12.35 22.57 -4.51
CA ALA A 663 12.82 23.78 -5.20
C ALA A 663 14.24 23.63 -5.80
N TYR A 664 15.16 22.97 -5.09
CA TYR A 664 16.49 22.69 -5.65
C TYR A 664 16.45 21.62 -6.76
N ARG A 665 15.68 20.54 -6.58
CA ARG A 665 15.44 19.52 -7.63
C ARG A 665 14.87 20.13 -8.92
N GLU A 666 13.88 21.00 -8.78
CA GLU A 666 13.20 21.70 -9.86
C GLU A 666 14.17 22.66 -10.61
N HIS A 667 15.13 23.28 -9.90
CA HIS A 667 16.25 24.00 -10.52
C HIS A 667 17.19 23.06 -11.30
N LEU A 668 17.68 21.99 -10.66
CA LEU A 668 18.58 21.00 -11.30
C LEU A 668 17.95 20.37 -12.56
N CYS A 669 16.62 20.23 -12.60
CA CYS A 669 15.86 19.71 -13.74
C CYS A 669 15.32 20.82 -14.70
N SER A 670 15.93 22.00 -14.70
CA SER A 670 15.64 23.13 -15.62
C SER A 670 16.79 23.34 -16.62
N PRO A 671 16.54 23.96 -17.80
CA PRO A 671 17.60 24.25 -18.78
C PRO A 671 18.50 25.41 -18.33
N ASP A 672 18.00 26.29 -17.46
CA ASP A 672 18.67 27.50 -17.01
C ASP A 672 18.25 27.88 -15.57
N ALA A 673 18.90 28.91 -15.02
CA ALA A 673 18.72 29.35 -13.64
C ALA A 673 17.52 30.29 -13.39
N SER A 674 16.79 30.72 -14.42
CA SER A 674 15.71 31.73 -14.31
C SER A 674 14.60 31.28 -13.37
N TRP A 675 14.26 29.99 -13.37
CA TRP A 675 13.23 29.44 -12.48
C TRP A 675 13.64 29.56 -11.01
N LEU A 676 14.91 29.33 -10.66
CA LEU A 676 15.39 29.53 -9.29
C LEU A 676 15.42 31.02 -8.94
N ALA A 677 15.91 31.88 -9.84
CA ALA A 677 15.99 33.32 -9.60
C ALA A 677 14.61 33.96 -9.35
N LYS A 678 13.56 33.50 -10.04
CA LYS A 678 12.16 33.92 -9.83
C LYS A 678 11.63 33.55 -8.43
N HIS A 679 12.06 32.41 -7.85
CA HIS A 679 11.44 31.85 -6.65
C HIS A 679 12.33 31.85 -5.39
N TRP A 680 13.63 32.11 -5.51
CA TRP A 680 14.57 32.10 -4.39
C TRP A 680 14.10 32.93 -3.19
N PRO A 681 13.55 34.15 -3.33
CA PRO A 681 13.05 34.92 -2.18
C PRO A 681 11.95 34.20 -1.38
N ALA A 682 11.14 33.35 -2.02
CA ALA A 682 10.14 32.54 -1.35
C ALA A 682 10.75 31.27 -0.71
N VAL A 683 11.67 30.61 -1.41
CA VAL A 683 12.36 29.40 -0.91
C VAL A 683 13.25 29.71 0.30
N LYS A 684 14.03 30.81 0.25
CA LYS A 684 14.80 31.32 1.38
C LYS A 684 13.91 31.54 2.60
N LYS A 685 12.76 32.21 2.40
CA LYS A 685 11.77 32.48 3.45
C LYS A 685 11.14 31.21 4.03
N ALA A 686 10.96 30.16 3.22
CA ALA A 686 10.50 28.86 3.67
C ALA A 686 11.55 28.12 4.54
N MET A 687 12.85 28.30 4.27
CA MET A 687 13.95 27.81 5.10
C MET A 687 14.06 28.61 6.41
N ASP A 688 14.00 29.94 6.33
CA ASP A 688 14.07 30.83 7.50
C ASP A 688 12.91 30.61 8.49
N PHE A 689 11.73 30.22 7.99
CA PHE A 689 10.60 29.78 8.81
C PHE A 689 10.93 28.55 9.68
N LEU A 690 11.57 27.52 9.11
CA LEU A 690 11.93 26.31 9.86
C LEU A 690 12.89 26.62 11.01
N ILE A 691 13.91 27.44 10.75
CA ILE A 691 14.89 27.88 11.75
C ILE A 691 14.16 28.59 12.89
N ALA A 692 13.38 29.64 12.59
CA ALA A 692 12.65 30.42 13.59
C ALA A 692 11.60 29.61 14.39
N ALA A 693 11.04 28.55 13.79
CA ALA A 693 10.06 27.69 14.41
C ALA A 693 10.68 26.62 15.33
N HIS A 694 11.79 25.97 14.91
CA HIS A 694 12.27 24.70 15.47
C HIS A 694 13.76 24.63 15.87
N ASP A 695 14.58 25.63 15.52
CA ASP A 695 16.04 25.67 15.74
C ASP A 695 16.46 27.13 16.03
N ARG A 696 16.02 27.63 17.19
CA ARG A 696 16.05 29.08 17.52
C ARG A 696 17.42 29.60 17.95
N ASP A 697 18.29 28.72 18.40
CA ASP A 697 19.69 29.00 18.75
C ASP A 697 20.66 28.74 17.57
N GLU A 698 20.14 28.34 16.40
CA GLU A 698 20.90 28.08 15.17
C GLU A 698 22.04 27.09 15.40
N ASP A 699 21.70 26.02 16.13
CA ASP A 699 22.56 24.95 16.61
C ASP A 699 22.39 23.67 15.77
N GLY A 700 21.29 23.58 15.01
CA GLY A 700 21.00 22.50 14.08
C GLY A 700 20.29 21.28 14.68
N VAL A 701 19.84 21.34 15.94
CA VAL A 701 19.04 20.31 16.62
C VAL A 701 17.59 20.78 16.72
N LEU A 702 16.63 19.87 16.50
CA LEU A 702 15.21 20.21 16.49
C LEU A 702 14.62 20.23 17.91
N ALA A 703 13.71 21.17 18.15
CA ALA A 703 12.93 21.29 19.37
C ALA A 703 11.44 21.58 19.10
N GLY A 704 10.59 21.23 20.07
CA GLY A 704 9.15 21.48 20.02
C GLY A 704 8.37 20.55 19.07
N PRO A 705 7.04 20.70 18.97
CA PRO A 705 6.18 19.81 18.20
C PRO A 705 6.37 19.97 16.69
N GLN A 706 6.68 18.88 16.01
CA GLN A 706 6.88 18.79 14.56
C GLN A 706 5.79 17.92 13.93
N TRP A 707 4.75 18.53 13.34
CA TRP A 707 3.74 17.81 12.58
C TRP A 707 4.34 17.22 11.31
N ASN A 708 4.00 15.99 10.94
CA ASN A 708 4.63 15.28 9.82
C ASN A 708 3.69 14.29 9.11
N THR A 709 4.17 13.60 8.07
CA THR A 709 3.38 12.67 7.23
C THR A 709 2.79 11.45 7.95
N LEU A 710 3.07 11.25 9.23
CA LEU A 710 2.41 10.24 10.07
C LEU A 710 1.17 10.79 10.81
N ASP A 711 0.66 11.94 10.34
CA ASP A 711 -0.55 12.66 10.78
C ASP A 711 -0.59 12.93 12.29
N CYS A 712 0.58 13.26 12.85
CA CYS A 712 0.76 13.65 14.24
C CYS A 712 1.98 14.56 14.46
N ASN A 713 2.05 15.18 15.63
CA ASN A 713 3.28 15.82 16.14
C ASN A 713 4.21 14.78 16.76
N THR A 714 5.49 14.84 16.40
CA THR A 714 6.61 14.24 17.14
C THR A 714 7.38 15.38 17.83
N GLY A 715 7.96 15.18 19.03
CA GLY A 715 8.67 16.22 19.79
C GLY A 715 10.20 16.07 19.84
N GLY A 716 10.90 17.12 20.23
CA GLY A 716 12.34 17.12 20.49
C GLY A 716 13.21 16.79 19.28
N SER A 717 14.37 16.18 19.53
CA SER A 717 15.34 15.83 18.49
C SER A 717 15.01 14.47 17.89
N THR A 718 14.75 14.41 16.58
CA THR A 718 14.32 13.18 15.88
C THR A 718 15.24 12.88 14.70
N SER A 719 15.53 11.61 14.44
CA SER A 719 16.50 11.21 13.39
C SER A 719 16.03 11.53 11.97
N TRP A 720 14.78 11.19 11.66
CA TRP A 720 14.26 11.36 10.29
C TRP A 720 13.93 12.81 9.92
N LEU A 721 13.34 13.59 10.81
CA LEU A 721 13.10 15.03 10.56
C LEU A 721 14.41 15.82 10.72
N GLY A 722 15.27 15.44 11.66
CA GLY A 722 16.60 16.04 11.85
C GLY A 722 17.49 15.91 10.62
N THR A 723 17.63 14.71 10.05
CA THR A 723 18.35 14.53 8.77
C THR A 723 17.70 15.31 7.63
N LEU A 724 16.36 15.31 7.55
CA LEU A 724 15.63 16.01 6.48
C LEU A 724 15.83 17.54 6.55
N TYR A 725 15.94 18.08 7.76
CA TYR A 725 16.29 19.48 8.01
C TYR A 725 17.74 19.79 7.58
N LEU A 726 18.70 18.92 7.91
CA LEU A 726 20.09 19.04 7.45
C LEU A 726 20.20 18.99 5.91
N ALA A 727 19.35 18.20 5.25
CA ALA A 727 19.23 18.17 3.80
C ALA A 727 18.65 19.49 3.24
N ALA A 728 17.59 20.02 3.84
CA ALA A 728 16.98 21.29 3.43
C ALA A 728 17.96 22.48 3.61
N LEU A 729 18.75 22.48 4.67
CA LEU A 729 19.86 23.43 4.88
C LEU A 729 20.95 23.27 3.81
N ALA A 730 21.35 22.04 3.45
CA ALA A 730 22.33 21.79 2.40
C ALA A 730 21.83 22.27 1.02
N ALA A 731 20.57 22.02 0.68
CA ALA A 731 19.94 22.52 -0.53
C ALA A 731 19.87 24.06 -0.54
N SER A 732 19.53 24.66 0.60
CA SER A 732 19.46 26.12 0.75
C SER A 732 20.83 26.79 0.70
N GLU A 733 21.88 26.14 1.22
CA GLU A 733 23.27 26.56 1.05
C GLU A 733 23.67 26.59 -0.45
N ARG A 734 23.31 25.55 -1.22
CA ARG A 734 23.57 25.53 -2.67
C ARG A 734 22.78 26.61 -3.41
N MET A 735 21.48 26.73 -3.14
CA MET A 735 20.63 27.74 -3.78
C MET A 735 21.06 29.17 -3.45
N ALA A 736 21.46 29.45 -2.20
CA ALA A 736 21.99 30.75 -1.80
C ALA A 736 23.27 31.12 -2.57
N LEU A 737 24.22 30.18 -2.72
CA LEU A 737 25.43 30.39 -3.53
C LEU A 737 25.09 30.64 -5.01
N LEU A 738 24.16 29.87 -5.59
CA LEU A 738 23.68 30.04 -6.96
C LEU A 738 22.95 31.37 -7.21
N GLN A 739 22.52 32.05 -6.14
CA GLN A 739 21.82 33.34 -6.18
C GLN A 739 22.64 34.51 -5.63
N ASN A 740 23.95 34.30 -5.42
CA ASN A 740 24.90 35.28 -4.90
C ASN A 740 24.53 35.84 -3.52
N ASP A 741 23.99 34.98 -2.65
CA ASP A 741 23.62 35.26 -1.25
C ASP A 741 24.60 34.54 -0.29
N PRO A 742 25.86 35.03 -0.15
CA PRO A 742 26.88 34.34 0.64
C PRO A 742 26.59 34.37 2.15
N GLU A 743 25.80 35.33 2.63
CA GLU A 743 25.41 35.43 4.04
C GLU A 743 24.44 34.30 4.42
N ALA A 744 23.38 34.08 3.62
CA ALA A 744 22.48 32.97 3.84
C ALA A 744 23.20 31.62 3.66
N ALA A 745 24.08 31.49 2.67
CA ALA A 745 24.90 30.30 2.48
C ALA A 745 25.77 29.99 3.72
N ALA A 746 26.44 31.00 4.29
CA ALA A 746 27.26 30.84 5.49
C ALA A 746 26.43 30.47 6.72
N ARG A 747 25.25 31.07 6.89
CA ARG A 747 24.31 30.75 7.98
C ARG A 747 23.80 29.31 7.88
N TYR A 748 23.28 28.90 6.71
CA TYR A 748 22.78 27.54 6.51
C TYR A 748 23.90 26.49 6.63
N ARG A 749 25.13 26.80 6.18
CA ARG A 749 26.32 25.97 6.42
C ARG A 749 26.61 25.78 7.91
N LYS A 750 26.71 26.87 8.67
CA LYS A 750 27.00 26.86 10.12
C LYS A 750 26.00 25.96 10.87
N ILE A 751 24.71 26.15 10.60
CA ILE A 751 23.63 25.35 11.22
C ILE A 751 23.79 23.88 10.85
N ARG A 752 23.94 23.57 9.54
CA ARG A 752 24.12 22.20 9.03
C ARG A 752 25.33 21.50 9.66
N GLU A 753 26.46 22.17 9.80
CA GLU A 753 27.72 21.60 10.32
C GLU A 753 27.75 21.52 11.84
N SER A 754 26.87 22.25 12.54
CA SER A 754 26.60 22.04 13.96
C SER A 754 25.65 20.85 14.17
N GLY A 755 24.48 20.88 13.52
CA GLY A 755 23.45 19.85 13.65
C GLY A 755 23.89 18.47 13.18
N SER A 756 24.62 18.38 12.06
CA SER A 756 25.21 17.13 11.54
C SER A 756 25.98 16.37 12.63
N ARG A 757 26.85 17.08 13.36
CA ARG A 757 27.64 16.51 14.46
C ARG A 757 26.77 16.25 15.69
N LYS A 758 25.99 17.24 16.15
CA LYS A 758 25.20 17.13 17.39
C LYS A 758 24.13 16.04 17.31
N GLN A 759 23.42 15.93 16.19
CA GLN A 759 22.43 14.88 15.97
C GLN A 759 23.11 13.50 15.85
N ASP A 760 24.26 13.37 15.17
CA ASP A 760 24.98 12.09 15.10
C ASP A 760 25.57 11.65 16.46
N GLU A 761 26.12 12.59 17.23
CA GLU A 761 26.66 12.33 18.59
C GLU A 761 25.58 11.93 19.60
N SER A 762 24.36 12.43 19.46
CA SER A 762 23.27 12.22 20.43
C SER A 762 22.22 11.17 20.02
N LEU A 763 21.92 11.03 18.73
CA LEU A 763 20.85 10.14 18.23
C LEU A 763 21.37 8.78 17.77
N PHE A 764 22.66 8.58 17.52
CA PHE A 764 23.17 7.26 17.11
C PHE A 764 23.37 6.34 18.34
N ASN A 765 22.50 5.36 18.52
CA ASN A 765 22.49 4.50 19.71
C ASN A 765 23.57 3.38 19.72
N GLY A 766 24.48 3.38 18.73
CA GLY A 766 25.47 2.34 18.47
C GLY A 766 25.13 1.45 17.26
N GLU A 767 23.85 1.31 16.94
CA GLU A 767 23.31 0.49 15.85
C GLU A 767 22.52 1.33 14.83
N TYR A 768 21.61 2.20 15.30
CA TYR A 768 20.68 2.98 14.50
C TYR A 768 20.32 4.34 15.13
N TYR A 769 19.62 5.20 14.39
CA TYR A 769 19.32 6.57 14.83
C TYR A 769 17.93 6.70 15.49
N ILE A 770 17.91 7.15 16.75
CA ILE A 770 16.72 7.23 17.62
C ILE A 770 16.10 8.64 17.65
N GLN A 771 15.13 8.84 18.54
CA GLN A 771 14.62 10.13 18.98
C GLN A 771 14.94 10.40 20.46
N ILE A 772 15.31 11.64 20.77
CA ILE A 772 15.28 12.22 22.13
C ILE A 772 14.10 13.19 22.20
N PRO A 773 12.95 12.81 22.80
CA PRO A 773 11.75 13.65 22.82
C PRO A 773 11.87 14.82 23.80
N ASP A 774 11.00 15.82 23.61
CA ASP A 774 10.79 16.89 24.58
C ASP A 774 10.24 16.35 25.92
N ALA A 775 10.36 17.14 26.99
CA ALA A 775 9.76 16.82 28.29
C ALA A 775 8.21 16.76 28.26
N GLN A 776 7.59 17.37 27.24
CA GLN A 776 6.18 17.16 26.92
C GLN A 776 6.05 15.99 25.94
N ALA A 777 5.34 14.93 26.34
CA ALA A 777 5.12 13.78 25.48
C ALA A 777 4.19 14.10 24.29
N HIS A 778 4.63 13.71 23.10
CA HIS A 778 3.91 13.78 21.83
C HIS A 778 3.70 12.34 21.28
N ARG A 779 3.60 12.15 19.96
CA ARG A 779 3.42 10.83 19.31
C ARG A 779 4.77 10.21 18.96
N ASP A 780 5.57 10.03 20.00
CA ASP A 780 7.01 9.79 19.92
C ASP A 780 7.37 8.31 19.76
N TYR A 781 8.48 8.03 19.11
CA TYR A 781 9.02 6.67 18.94
C TYR A 781 10.22 6.37 19.84
N HIS A 782 10.87 7.39 20.43
CA HIS A 782 12.03 7.25 21.31
C HIS A 782 13.11 6.34 20.65
N ASP A 783 13.41 5.21 21.28
CA ASP A 783 14.40 4.20 20.89
C ASP A 783 13.95 3.32 19.70
N GLY A 784 12.83 3.64 19.05
CA GLY A 784 12.27 2.88 17.93
C GLY A 784 13.12 2.98 16.65
N CYS A 785 13.39 1.85 16.00
CA CYS A 785 14.02 1.80 14.69
C CYS A 785 13.00 2.24 13.62
N HIS A 786 13.13 3.48 13.15
CA HIS A 786 12.22 4.13 12.21
C HIS A 786 12.65 3.84 10.76
N ILE A 787 11.70 3.55 9.86
CA ILE A 787 11.98 3.27 8.44
C ILE A 787 12.71 4.42 7.74
N ASP A 788 12.28 5.64 8.02
CA ASP A 788 12.81 6.88 7.44
C ASP A 788 13.95 7.52 8.25
N GLN A 789 14.60 6.83 9.19
CA GLN A 789 15.64 7.41 10.07
C GLN A 789 16.80 8.14 9.34
N LEU A 790 16.95 7.92 8.03
CA LEU A 790 17.91 8.59 7.13
C LEU A 790 17.23 9.25 5.91
N LEU A 791 15.96 9.67 6.01
CA LEU A 791 15.18 10.27 4.91
C LEU A 791 15.88 11.52 4.31
N GLY A 792 16.51 12.34 5.15
CA GLY A 792 17.32 13.45 4.67
C GLY A 792 18.57 13.01 3.91
N GLN A 793 19.19 11.90 4.29
CA GLN A 793 20.33 11.34 3.57
C GLN A 793 19.91 10.76 2.21
N TRP A 794 18.74 10.11 2.13
CA TRP A 794 18.13 9.71 0.86
C TRP A 794 17.92 10.91 -0.07
N TRP A 795 17.34 12.00 0.45
CA TRP A 795 17.17 13.27 -0.28
C TRP A 795 18.50 13.92 -0.67
N ALA A 796 19.52 13.88 0.20
CA ALA A 796 20.85 14.39 -0.09
C ALA A 796 21.50 13.65 -1.27
N HIS A 797 21.30 12.33 -1.38
CA HIS A 797 21.72 11.56 -2.56
C HIS A 797 20.86 11.85 -3.81
N GLN A 798 19.58 12.22 -3.68
CA GLN A 798 18.77 12.64 -4.84
C GLN A 798 19.29 13.96 -5.48
N LEU A 799 20.03 14.78 -4.73
CA LEU A 799 20.42 16.16 -5.08
C LEU A 799 21.94 16.39 -5.05
N ASP A 800 22.73 15.33 -4.91
CA ASP A 800 24.19 15.34 -4.73
C ASP A 800 24.72 16.31 -3.66
N LEU A 801 24.02 16.39 -2.52
CA LEU A 801 24.39 17.22 -1.38
C LEU A 801 25.44 16.57 -0.46
N GLY A 802 25.84 15.33 -0.74
CA GLY A 802 26.85 14.58 0.00
C GLY A 802 26.30 13.79 1.19
N TRP A 803 27.17 13.51 2.16
CA TRP A 803 26.82 12.83 3.41
C TRP A 803 26.57 13.85 4.53
N LEU A 804 25.43 13.73 5.21
CA LEU A 804 24.98 14.56 6.33
C LEU A 804 25.41 13.96 7.68
N TYR A 805 25.60 12.64 7.73
CA TYR A 805 26.10 11.85 8.86
C TYR A 805 27.25 10.93 8.39
N PRO A 806 28.08 10.38 9.30
CA PRO A 806 29.16 9.46 8.93
C PRO A 806 28.67 8.24 8.14
N PRO A 807 29.24 7.94 6.94
CA PRO A 807 28.72 6.89 6.05
C PRO A 807 28.67 5.49 6.70
N GLU A 808 29.62 5.17 7.57
CA GLU A 808 29.69 3.89 8.27
C GLU A 808 28.63 3.73 9.35
N ARG A 809 28.15 4.82 9.94
CA ARG A 809 27.00 4.83 10.85
C ARG A 809 25.69 4.74 10.07
N CYS A 810 25.59 5.41 8.92
CA CYS A 810 24.49 5.24 7.98
C CYS A 810 24.34 3.79 7.51
N ALA A 811 25.45 3.10 7.20
CA ALA A 811 25.44 1.69 6.85
C ALA A 811 24.94 0.78 7.98
N LYS A 812 25.38 1.02 9.23
CA LYS A 812 24.86 0.30 10.41
C LYS A 812 23.34 0.52 10.58
N ALA A 813 22.90 1.78 10.51
CA ALA A 813 21.50 2.16 10.65
C ALA A 813 20.59 1.45 9.63
N MET A 814 21.01 1.37 8.36
CA MET A 814 20.25 0.67 7.32
C MET A 814 20.29 -0.86 7.46
N ALA A 815 21.40 -1.44 7.97
CA ALA A 815 21.49 -2.87 8.28
C ALA A 815 20.61 -3.26 9.48
N ALA A 816 20.58 -2.42 10.52
CA ALA A 816 19.67 -2.55 11.66
C ALA A 816 18.21 -2.45 11.21
N LEU A 817 17.88 -1.48 10.34
CA LEU A 817 16.53 -1.34 9.78
C LEU A 817 16.06 -2.62 9.06
N PHE A 818 16.90 -3.19 8.19
CA PHE A 818 16.57 -4.46 7.53
C PHE A 818 16.40 -5.60 8.56
N THR A 819 17.30 -5.68 9.54
CA THR A 819 17.26 -6.71 10.60
C THR A 819 15.99 -6.65 11.44
N HIS A 820 15.55 -5.45 11.81
CA HIS A 820 14.48 -5.22 12.79
C HIS A 820 13.09 -5.01 12.17
N ASN A 821 12.98 -4.31 11.03
CA ASN A 821 11.68 -3.89 10.48
C ASN A 821 11.22 -4.75 9.30
N PHE A 822 12.13 -5.35 8.54
CA PHE A 822 11.74 -6.26 7.45
C PHE A 822 11.07 -7.52 8.00
N ARG A 823 10.01 -7.98 7.35
CA ARG A 823 9.20 -9.17 7.68
C ARG A 823 9.13 -10.07 6.46
N THR A 824 9.50 -11.33 6.66
CA THR A 824 9.44 -12.39 5.64
C THR A 824 8.00 -12.83 5.37
N ASN A 825 7.13 -12.70 6.37
CA ASN A 825 5.68 -12.75 6.26
C ASN A 825 5.05 -11.95 7.43
N PHE A 826 3.76 -11.59 7.32
CA PHE A 826 3.01 -10.84 8.34
C PHE A 826 2.10 -11.73 9.24
N ARG A 827 2.25 -13.06 9.25
CA ARG A 827 1.41 -13.97 10.06
C ARG A 827 1.58 -13.69 11.55
N GLY A 828 0.51 -13.18 12.18
CA GLY A 828 0.53 -12.82 13.60
C GLY A 828 1.36 -11.57 13.92
N VAL A 829 1.71 -10.76 12.90
CA VAL A 829 2.27 -9.42 13.06
C VAL A 829 1.10 -8.42 13.02
N PRO A 830 0.85 -7.63 14.08
CA PRO A 830 -0.17 -6.58 14.02
C PRO A 830 0.10 -5.58 12.89
N GLN A 831 -0.96 -5.12 12.24
CA GLN A 831 -0.97 -3.98 11.34
C GLN A 831 -2.13 -3.08 11.77
N ALA A 832 -1.82 -1.86 12.20
CA ALA A 832 -2.78 -0.94 12.79
C ALA A 832 -2.35 0.51 12.52
N PRO A 833 -3.30 1.44 12.29
CA PRO A 833 -4.76 1.25 12.22
C PRO A 833 -5.24 0.51 10.96
N ARG A 834 -4.44 0.38 9.90
CA ARG A 834 -4.81 -0.30 8.65
C ARG A 834 -3.86 -1.45 8.34
N LYS A 835 -4.40 -2.45 7.64
CA LYS A 835 -3.71 -3.61 7.10
C LYS A 835 -3.58 -3.47 5.59
N PHE A 836 -2.33 -3.42 5.10
CA PHE A 836 -1.97 -3.30 3.68
C PHE A 836 -1.32 -4.57 3.12
N VAL A 837 -0.59 -5.30 3.96
CA VAL A 837 0.10 -6.53 3.57
C VAL A 837 -0.72 -7.73 4.04
N ALA A 838 -0.94 -8.71 3.16
CA ALA A 838 -1.62 -9.93 3.54
C ALA A 838 -0.66 -10.83 4.33
N ASP A 839 -1.20 -11.64 5.26
CA ASP A 839 -0.40 -12.43 6.20
C ASP A 839 0.73 -13.28 5.57
N PRO A 840 0.59 -13.92 4.38
CA PRO A 840 1.68 -14.70 3.79
C PRO A 840 2.73 -13.86 3.03
N ASP A 841 2.51 -12.56 2.81
CA ASP A 841 3.41 -11.70 2.05
C ASP A 841 4.46 -11.00 2.92
N ALA A 842 5.60 -10.67 2.32
CA ALA A 842 6.69 -9.93 2.93
C ALA A 842 6.53 -8.40 2.83
N GLY A 843 7.27 -7.66 3.67
CA GLY A 843 7.31 -6.19 3.67
C GLY A 843 8.01 -5.61 4.90
N THR A 844 8.08 -4.29 5.02
CA THR A 844 8.81 -3.58 6.08
C THR A 844 7.85 -2.78 6.95
N GLN A 845 7.89 -2.98 8.27
CA GLN A 845 7.10 -2.19 9.21
C GLN A 845 7.66 -0.77 9.38
N MET A 846 6.77 0.21 9.57
CA MET A 846 7.16 1.62 9.73
C MET A 846 8.11 1.86 10.91
N ILE A 847 7.82 1.29 12.08
CA ILE A 847 8.66 1.41 13.29
C ILE A 847 8.71 0.08 14.04
N CYS A 848 9.86 -0.28 14.59
CA CYS A 848 10.02 -1.42 15.49
C CYS A 848 10.79 -1.05 16.76
N TRP A 849 10.55 -1.76 17.86
CA TRP A 849 11.26 -1.57 19.13
C TRP A 849 11.98 -2.87 19.53
N PRO A 850 13.22 -3.09 19.04
CA PRO A 850 13.96 -4.34 19.27
C PRO A 850 14.18 -4.68 20.74
N LYS A 851 14.28 -3.64 21.58
CA LYS A 851 14.51 -3.74 23.03
C LYS A 851 13.21 -3.86 23.85
N GLY A 852 12.06 -4.06 23.19
CA GLY A 852 10.74 -4.17 23.84
C GLY A 852 10.17 -2.87 24.43
N ASN A 853 10.89 -1.75 24.30
CA ASN A 853 10.62 -0.46 24.93
C ASN A 853 9.65 0.44 24.13
N ARG A 854 8.59 -0.12 23.56
CA ARG A 854 7.56 0.64 22.82
C ARG A 854 6.77 1.57 23.77
N PRO A 855 6.74 2.90 23.53
CA PRO A 855 6.02 3.82 24.39
C PRO A 855 4.50 3.64 24.25
N PRO A 856 3.69 3.86 25.30
CA PRO A 856 2.23 3.73 25.21
C PRO A 856 1.58 4.65 24.19
N ASN A 857 2.07 5.90 24.07
CA ASN A 857 1.57 6.90 23.12
C ASN A 857 2.45 7.01 21.86
N HIS A 858 2.84 5.87 21.29
CA HIS A 858 3.65 5.82 20.07
C HIS A 858 2.98 6.47 18.84
N THR A 859 3.79 6.75 17.84
CA THR A 859 3.44 7.25 16.50
C THR A 859 2.34 6.41 15.83
N ILE A 860 1.35 7.06 15.22
CA ILE A 860 0.05 6.44 14.89
C ILE A 860 0.17 5.24 13.94
N TYR A 861 1.00 5.34 12.90
CA TYR A 861 1.11 4.34 11.83
C TYR A 861 2.26 3.34 12.01
N ALA A 862 2.79 3.20 13.23
CA ALA A 862 3.99 2.42 13.53
C ALA A 862 3.94 0.94 13.08
N ASP A 863 2.77 0.30 13.17
CA ASP A 863 2.57 -1.11 12.81
C ASP A 863 2.25 -1.34 11.33
N GLU A 864 1.96 -0.29 10.56
CA GLU A 864 1.64 -0.40 9.13
C GLU A 864 2.91 -0.73 8.32
N ALA A 865 2.71 -1.06 7.04
CA ALA A 865 3.77 -1.20 6.04
C ALA A 865 3.33 -0.45 4.78
N MET A 866 4.08 0.57 4.37
CA MET A 866 3.66 1.54 3.36
C MET A 866 4.66 1.60 2.20
N THR A 867 4.16 1.36 0.99
CA THR A 867 4.97 0.96 -0.16
C THR A 867 6.01 2.00 -0.60
N GLY A 868 5.68 3.30 -0.57
CA GLY A 868 6.58 4.39 -0.93
C GLY A 868 7.73 4.63 0.04
N PHE A 869 7.56 4.26 1.32
CA PHE A 869 8.63 4.28 2.33
C PHE A 869 9.57 3.08 2.18
N GLU A 870 9.04 1.91 1.79
CA GLU A 870 9.86 0.73 1.48
C GLU A 870 10.82 1.02 0.31
N TYR A 871 10.39 1.80 -0.68
CA TYR A 871 11.26 2.23 -1.79
C TYR A 871 12.31 3.28 -1.39
N SER A 872 12.00 4.28 -0.56
CA SER A 872 13.00 5.27 -0.08
C SER A 872 14.05 4.59 0.80
N ALA A 873 13.61 3.74 1.74
CA ALA A 873 14.50 2.93 2.56
C ALA A 873 15.37 1.98 1.72
N ALA A 874 14.81 1.28 0.73
CA ALA A 874 15.58 0.40 -0.15
C ALA A 874 16.63 1.16 -0.99
N ALA A 875 16.30 2.35 -1.50
CA ALA A 875 17.27 3.19 -2.21
C ALA A 875 18.39 3.66 -1.27
N MET A 876 18.06 3.99 -0.01
CA MET A 876 19.06 4.32 1.01
C MET A 876 19.93 3.11 1.40
N MET A 877 19.38 1.89 1.42
CA MET A 877 20.17 0.66 1.58
C MET A 877 21.18 0.51 0.43
N VAL A 878 20.77 0.76 -0.82
CA VAL A 878 21.69 0.73 -1.98
C VAL A 878 22.81 1.77 -1.85
N TYR A 879 22.51 3.03 -1.51
CA TYR A 879 23.54 4.06 -1.27
C TYR A 879 24.47 3.72 -0.09
N ALA A 880 23.98 2.99 0.91
CA ALA A 880 24.74 2.52 2.06
C ALA A 880 25.53 1.21 1.81
N GLY A 881 25.57 0.71 0.57
CA GLY A 881 26.28 -0.53 0.20
C GLY A 881 25.49 -1.84 0.42
N LEU A 882 24.30 -1.76 1.00
CA LEU A 882 23.40 -2.87 1.31
C LEU A 882 22.45 -3.15 0.12
N MET A 883 23.04 -3.31 -1.07
CA MET A 883 22.27 -3.49 -2.31
C MET A 883 21.37 -4.72 -2.26
N LYS A 884 21.80 -5.79 -1.59
CA LYS A 884 21.10 -7.07 -1.52
C LYS A 884 19.84 -6.97 -0.65
N GLU A 885 19.96 -6.29 0.48
CA GLU A 885 18.92 -5.99 1.44
C GLU A 885 17.88 -5.05 0.80
N GLY A 886 18.34 -3.96 0.15
CA GLY A 886 17.48 -3.05 -0.60
C GLY A 886 16.73 -3.76 -1.73
N PHE A 887 17.41 -4.61 -2.49
CA PHE A 887 16.77 -5.41 -3.54
C PHE A 887 15.76 -6.41 -2.95
N ALA A 888 16.03 -7.04 -1.80
CA ALA A 888 15.08 -7.92 -1.12
C ALA A 888 13.82 -7.18 -0.64
N VAL A 889 13.94 -5.94 -0.17
CA VAL A 889 12.80 -5.08 0.17
C VAL A 889 11.94 -4.80 -1.07
N VAL A 890 12.51 -4.28 -2.17
CA VAL A 890 11.72 -3.99 -3.39
C VAL A 890 11.20 -5.27 -4.05
N ARG A 891 11.91 -6.40 -3.92
CA ARG A 891 11.45 -7.72 -4.40
C ARG A 891 10.22 -8.21 -3.64
N ALA A 892 10.19 -8.05 -2.31
CA ALA A 892 9.01 -8.34 -1.51
C ALA A 892 7.79 -7.56 -2.03
N VAL A 893 7.97 -6.26 -2.26
CA VAL A 893 6.93 -5.40 -2.86
C VAL A 893 6.52 -5.90 -4.26
N ALA A 894 7.46 -6.29 -5.11
CA ALA A 894 7.17 -6.80 -6.44
C ALA A 894 6.41 -8.13 -6.46
N ASP A 895 6.61 -8.98 -5.44
CA ASP A 895 5.82 -10.20 -5.26
C ASP A 895 4.47 -9.94 -4.54
N ARG A 896 4.28 -8.82 -3.82
CA ARG A 896 2.95 -8.35 -3.34
C ARG A 896 2.02 -7.94 -4.49
N TYR A 897 2.55 -7.37 -5.56
CA TYR A 897 1.78 -6.85 -6.70
C TYR A 897 1.89 -7.74 -7.95
N ASP A 898 1.78 -9.06 -7.75
CA ASP A 898 2.04 -10.10 -8.75
C ASP A 898 0.83 -10.57 -9.57
N GLY A 899 -0.23 -9.77 -9.57
CA GLY A 899 -1.50 -10.02 -10.27
C GLY A 899 -2.45 -10.97 -9.55
N ARG A 900 -2.02 -11.69 -8.51
CA ARG A 900 -2.92 -12.53 -7.69
C ARG A 900 -3.73 -11.66 -6.74
N LEU A 901 -5.05 -11.87 -6.71
CA LEU A 901 -5.96 -11.15 -5.83
C LEU A 901 -5.70 -11.50 -4.36
N ARG A 902 -5.39 -10.49 -3.57
CA ARG A 902 -5.25 -10.55 -2.10
C ARG A 902 -6.50 -9.99 -1.45
N THR A 903 -6.93 -10.57 -0.34
CA THR A 903 -8.12 -10.18 0.42
C THR A 903 -7.84 -10.24 1.93
N GLY A 904 -8.76 -9.78 2.77
CA GLY A 904 -8.54 -9.71 4.21
C GLY A 904 -7.59 -8.58 4.63
N LEU A 905 -7.54 -7.51 3.81
CA LEU A 905 -6.90 -6.23 4.07
C LEU A 905 -7.95 -5.21 4.57
N THR A 906 -7.53 -4.04 5.06
CA THR A 906 -8.48 -3.04 5.56
C THR A 906 -9.28 -2.42 4.39
N PRO A 907 -10.63 -2.48 4.41
CA PRO A 907 -11.46 -1.75 3.48
C PRO A 907 -11.67 -0.30 3.95
N GLY A 908 -11.74 0.63 3.01
CA GLY A 908 -12.02 2.04 3.29
C GLY A 908 -11.46 2.98 2.22
N ASN A 909 -11.93 4.22 2.22
CA ASN A 909 -11.53 5.24 1.24
C ASN A 909 -10.06 5.72 1.43
N THR A 910 -9.52 5.52 2.63
CA THR A 910 -8.15 5.85 3.05
C THR A 910 -7.32 4.59 3.31
N SER A 911 -7.62 3.50 2.60
CA SER A 911 -6.91 2.22 2.68
C SER A 911 -7.04 1.43 1.36
N SER A 912 -6.65 0.15 1.37
CA SER A 912 -6.52 -0.74 0.20
C SER A 912 -7.81 -1.08 -0.57
N TRP A 913 -8.95 -0.51 -0.18
CA TRP A 913 -10.29 -0.93 -0.60
C TRP A 913 -10.63 -2.40 -0.23
N GLY A 914 -9.83 -3.04 0.63
CA GLY A 914 -10.02 -4.41 1.12
C GLY A 914 -9.36 -5.50 0.28
N TYR A 915 -8.69 -5.14 -0.81
CA TYR A 915 -8.02 -6.08 -1.71
C TYR A 915 -6.72 -5.53 -2.31
N SER A 916 -5.80 -6.39 -2.73
CA SER A 916 -4.53 -5.97 -3.35
C SER A 916 -4.07 -6.96 -4.44
N GLY A 917 -2.89 -6.71 -5.02
CA GLY A 917 -2.24 -7.56 -6.02
C GLY A 917 -2.01 -6.94 -7.39
N ASN A 918 -2.52 -5.74 -7.68
CA ASN A 918 -2.40 -5.13 -9.01
C ASN A 918 -1.01 -4.48 -9.22
N PRO A 919 -0.20 -4.89 -10.22
CA PRO A 919 1.11 -4.26 -10.50
C PRO A 919 1.05 -2.74 -10.71
N PHE A 920 -0.05 -2.22 -11.25
CA PHE A 920 -0.23 -0.79 -11.56
C PHE A 920 -0.91 0.00 -10.43
N CYS A 921 -0.95 -0.50 -9.19
CA CYS A 921 -1.76 0.13 -8.16
C CYS A 921 -1.29 -0.25 -6.75
N ASP A 922 -0.21 0.40 -6.32
CA ASP A 922 0.36 0.21 -4.99
C ASP A 922 -0.58 0.79 -3.91
N ASP A 923 -0.67 0.07 -2.79
CA ASP A 923 -1.52 0.37 -1.65
C ASP A 923 -0.77 1.17 -0.57
N GLU A 924 -1.41 2.28 -0.13
CA GLU A 924 -1.16 2.99 1.13
C GLU A 924 -2.52 3.59 1.59
N CYS A 925 -2.57 4.88 1.94
CA CYS A 925 -3.78 5.60 2.32
C CYS A 925 -4.71 5.81 1.10
N GLY A 926 -5.26 4.73 0.54
CA GLY A 926 -5.93 4.69 -0.77
C GLY A 926 -5.11 3.92 -1.80
N LYS A 927 -5.59 3.92 -3.05
CA LYS A 927 -4.95 3.28 -4.21
C LYS A 927 -4.44 4.31 -5.22
N PHE A 928 -3.58 3.88 -6.14
CA PHE A 928 -2.82 4.74 -7.05
C PHE A 928 -2.14 5.89 -6.28
N TYR A 929 -1.53 5.54 -5.15
CA TYR A 929 -1.02 6.53 -4.19
C TYR A 929 0.25 7.21 -4.73
N ALA A 930 0.48 8.47 -4.34
CA ALA A 930 1.56 9.30 -4.88
C ALA A 930 2.95 8.90 -4.36
N ARG A 931 3.04 8.48 -3.10
CA ARG A 931 4.32 8.12 -2.45
C ARG A 931 5.09 7.00 -3.17
N PRO A 932 4.46 5.91 -3.66
CA PRO A 932 5.07 4.89 -4.53
C PRO A 932 5.88 5.39 -5.74
N MET A 933 5.67 6.63 -6.23
CA MET A 933 6.57 7.24 -7.23
C MET A 933 7.98 7.55 -6.70
N SER A 934 8.28 7.24 -5.43
CA SER A 934 9.63 7.16 -4.88
C SER A 934 10.47 6.02 -5.47
N ILE A 935 9.85 5.00 -6.09
CA ILE A 935 10.54 3.88 -6.76
C ILE A 935 11.65 4.34 -7.72
N TRP A 936 11.48 5.50 -8.36
CA TRP A 936 12.49 6.07 -9.27
C TRP A 936 13.85 6.32 -8.60
N SER A 937 13.88 6.50 -7.29
CA SER A 937 15.13 6.62 -6.53
C SER A 937 15.98 5.33 -6.55
N MET A 938 15.39 4.15 -6.79
CA MET A 938 16.16 2.90 -7.00
C MET A 938 16.99 2.95 -8.29
N LEU A 939 16.45 3.52 -9.38
CA LEU A 939 17.20 3.71 -10.62
C LEU A 939 18.36 4.67 -10.37
N LEU A 940 18.09 5.82 -9.74
CA LEU A 940 19.07 6.86 -9.45
C LEU A 940 20.18 6.37 -8.48
N ALA A 941 19.84 5.50 -7.53
CA ALA A 941 20.80 4.84 -6.63
C ALA A 941 21.68 3.82 -7.36
N CYS A 942 21.09 2.95 -8.17
CA CYS A 942 21.84 1.98 -8.98
C CYS A 942 22.79 2.65 -9.99
N GLN A 943 22.38 3.80 -10.53
CA GLN A 943 23.09 4.60 -11.52
C GLN A 943 24.13 5.56 -10.90
N GLY A 944 23.94 5.95 -9.62
CA GLY A 944 24.69 7.03 -8.99
C GLY A 944 24.58 8.34 -9.77
N PHE A 945 23.36 8.69 -10.20
CA PHE A 945 23.12 9.79 -11.13
C PHE A 945 23.35 11.17 -10.48
N HIS A 946 24.03 12.04 -11.20
CA HIS A 946 24.28 13.43 -10.82
C HIS A 946 23.96 14.33 -12.01
N TYR A 947 23.14 15.36 -11.83
CA TYR A 947 22.68 16.22 -12.91
C TYR A 947 22.40 17.64 -12.41
N ASP A 948 22.87 18.62 -13.17
CA ASP A 948 22.61 20.06 -12.99
C ASP A 948 22.45 20.65 -14.40
N GLY A 949 21.20 20.74 -14.87
CA GLY A 949 20.87 21.27 -16.20
C GLY A 949 21.37 22.72 -16.41
N PRO A 950 21.15 23.64 -15.45
CA PRO A 950 21.61 25.03 -15.58
C PRO A 950 23.14 25.16 -15.67
N ALA A 951 23.91 24.37 -14.92
CA ALA A 951 25.37 24.28 -15.05
C ALA A 951 25.81 23.53 -16.32
N GLY A 952 24.96 22.65 -16.87
CA GLY A 952 25.31 21.74 -17.95
C GLY A 952 26.18 20.58 -17.44
N LEU A 953 25.86 20.04 -16.27
CA LEU A 953 26.54 18.90 -15.68
C LEU A 953 25.70 17.64 -15.83
N ILE A 954 26.32 16.55 -16.29
CA ILE A 954 25.78 15.20 -16.21
C ILE A 954 26.83 14.23 -15.65
N GLY A 955 26.42 13.27 -14.84
CA GLY A 955 27.35 12.37 -14.18
C GLY A 955 26.75 11.06 -13.70
N PHE A 956 27.62 10.06 -13.58
CA PHE A 956 27.28 8.67 -13.30
C PHE A 956 28.32 8.07 -12.36
N ARG A 957 27.86 7.51 -11.25
CA ARG A 957 28.69 6.81 -10.26
C ARG A 957 28.09 5.42 -9.97
N PRO A 958 28.07 4.50 -10.95
CA PRO A 958 27.20 3.33 -10.87
C PRO A 958 27.54 2.42 -9.69
N LEU A 959 26.53 2.14 -8.85
CA LEU A 959 26.61 1.14 -7.79
C LEU A 959 26.19 -0.24 -8.33
N TRP A 960 25.25 -0.28 -9.28
CA TRP A 960 24.88 -1.50 -10.01
C TRP A 960 25.89 -1.78 -11.11
N ARG A 961 26.52 -2.97 -11.10
CA ARG A 961 27.45 -3.45 -12.14
C ARG A 961 28.43 -2.36 -12.62
N PRO A 962 29.27 -1.79 -11.75
CA PRO A 962 30.16 -0.67 -12.09
C PRO A 962 31.04 -0.87 -13.33
N ASP A 963 31.32 -2.12 -13.69
CA ASP A 963 32.22 -2.51 -14.79
C ASP A 963 31.48 -2.95 -16.09
N ASP A 964 30.16 -3.12 -16.04
CA ASP A 964 29.25 -3.33 -17.18
C ASP A 964 27.87 -2.75 -16.84
N HIS A 965 27.75 -1.42 -16.88
CA HIS A 965 26.53 -0.70 -16.50
C HIS A 965 25.79 -0.18 -17.73
N VAL A 966 24.46 -0.35 -17.74
CA VAL A 966 23.58 0.26 -18.74
C VAL A 966 22.34 0.80 -18.03
N SER A 967 21.98 2.06 -18.28
CA SER A 967 20.80 2.69 -17.67
C SER A 967 20.17 3.81 -18.49
N PHE A 968 18.84 3.91 -18.41
CA PHE A 968 18.09 5.09 -18.80
C PHE A 968 18.52 6.31 -17.98
N TRP A 969 18.63 7.47 -18.61
CA TRP A 969 18.79 8.76 -17.92
C TRP A 969 17.84 9.80 -18.52
N SER A 970 17.43 10.77 -17.71
CA SER A 970 16.68 11.95 -18.15
C SER A 970 17.24 13.23 -17.53
N GLY A 971 17.22 14.31 -18.31
CA GLY A 971 17.60 15.66 -17.90
C GLY A 971 16.46 16.67 -18.16
N ALA A 972 16.81 17.95 -18.23
CA ALA A 972 15.84 19.03 -18.39
C ALA A 972 15.18 19.10 -19.80
N GLU A 973 15.93 18.74 -20.85
CA GLU A 973 15.53 18.90 -22.26
C GLU A 973 15.68 17.64 -23.12
N GLY A 974 16.13 16.53 -22.54
CA GLY A 974 16.30 15.27 -23.26
C GLY A 974 16.49 14.06 -22.35
N TRP A 975 16.43 12.89 -22.95
CA TRP A 975 16.65 11.60 -22.29
C TRP A 975 17.25 10.57 -23.25
N GLY A 976 17.79 9.49 -22.70
CA GLY A 976 18.39 8.43 -23.49
C GLY A 976 19.07 7.36 -22.65
N LEU A 977 20.18 6.83 -23.14
CA LEU A 977 20.87 5.69 -22.55
C LEU A 977 22.30 6.04 -22.15
N PHE A 978 22.70 5.67 -20.94
CA PHE A 978 24.08 5.66 -20.49
C PHE A 978 24.60 4.23 -20.53
N THR A 979 25.85 4.07 -20.98
CA THR A 979 26.56 2.80 -21.01
C THR A 979 27.98 3.00 -20.49
N GLN A 980 28.48 2.05 -19.70
CA GLN A 980 29.84 2.05 -19.18
C GLN A 980 30.37 0.63 -19.17
N LYS A 981 31.60 0.44 -19.66
CA LYS A 981 32.36 -0.79 -19.53
C LYS A 981 33.75 -0.49 -18.98
N ARG A 982 34.27 -1.40 -18.16
CA ARG A 982 35.65 -1.38 -17.65
C ARG A 982 36.31 -2.72 -17.91
N ALA A 983 37.47 -2.70 -18.56
CA ALA A 983 38.29 -3.86 -18.87
C ALA A 983 39.73 -3.38 -19.13
N ASP A 984 40.72 -4.23 -18.88
CA ASP A 984 42.10 -4.08 -19.38
C ASP A 984 42.76 -2.71 -19.13
N GLY A 985 42.52 -2.12 -17.96
CA GLY A 985 43.04 -0.79 -17.58
C GLY A 985 42.30 0.41 -18.19
N ALA A 986 41.17 0.18 -18.85
CA ALA A 986 40.37 1.23 -19.48
C ALA A 986 38.92 1.28 -18.97
N GLN A 987 38.34 2.48 -19.02
CA GLN A 987 36.90 2.73 -18.90
C GLN A 987 36.41 3.41 -20.19
N THR A 988 35.50 2.74 -20.89
CA THR A 988 34.73 3.35 -21.97
C THR A 988 33.33 3.67 -21.46
N SER A 989 32.91 4.92 -21.61
CA SER A 989 31.58 5.40 -21.22
C SER A 989 30.92 6.08 -22.41
N ARG A 990 29.61 5.92 -22.63
CA ARG A 990 28.88 6.59 -23.71
C ARG A 990 27.51 7.07 -23.23
N ILE A 991 27.23 8.35 -23.47
CA ILE A 991 25.98 9.05 -23.13
C ILE A 991 25.24 9.31 -24.45
N GLU A 992 24.20 8.53 -24.72
CA GLU A 992 23.36 8.62 -25.93
C GLU A 992 22.10 9.44 -25.65
N VAL A 993 21.77 10.40 -26.51
CA VAL A 993 20.50 11.14 -26.50
C VAL A 993 19.55 10.50 -27.50
N ARG A 994 18.40 10.02 -27.03
CA ARG A 994 17.38 9.37 -27.87
C ARG A 994 16.16 10.24 -28.15
N HIS A 995 15.92 11.22 -27.30
CA HIS A 995 14.86 12.21 -27.46
C HIS A 995 15.28 13.54 -26.86
N GLY A 996 14.84 14.63 -27.49
CA GLY A 996 15.24 15.99 -27.11
C GLY A 996 16.74 16.23 -27.31
N ARG A 997 17.35 16.96 -26.39
CA ARG A 997 18.77 17.35 -26.42
C ARG A 997 19.42 17.34 -25.04
N LEU A 998 20.75 17.32 -25.00
CA LEU A 998 21.53 17.47 -23.77
C LEU A 998 22.57 18.58 -23.93
N ALA A 999 22.35 19.71 -23.26
CA ALA A 999 23.37 20.76 -23.12
C ALA A 999 24.35 20.37 -21.99
N VAL A 1000 25.64 20.30 -22.31
CA VAL A 1000 26.68 19.77 -21.42
C VAL A 1000 27.98 20.55 -21.50
N LYS A 1001 28.62 20.74 -20.36
CA LYS A 1001 29.87 21.49 -20.12
C LYS A 1001 30.79 20.71 -19.18
N THR A 1002 30.22 19.98 -18.22
CA THR A 1002 30.94 19.18 -17.23
C THR A 1002 30.40 17.75 -17.21
N ILE A 1003 31.29 16.76 -17.15
CA ILE A 1003 30.94 15.35 -17.08
C ILE A 1003 31.64 14.73 -15.88
N VAL A 1004 30.90 13.99 -15.04
CA VAL A 1004 31.44 13.37 -13.82
C VAL A 1004 31.28 11.85 -13.90
N LEU A 1005 32.39 11.11 -13.83
CA LEU A 1005 32.39 9.64 -13.87
C LEU A 1005 33.11 9.08 -12.64
N ALA A 1006 32.55 8.04 -12.03
CA ALA A 1006 33.32 7.22 -11.08
C ALA A 1006 34.40 6.42 -11.81
N LEU A 1007 35.58 6.31 -11.20
CA LEU A 1007 36.69 5.43 -11.60
C LEU A 1007 36.93 4.35 -10.53
N PRO A 1008 37.59 3.22 -10.86
CA PRO A 1008 38.10 2.27 -9.87
C PRO A 1008 39.10 2.92 -8.90
N GLN A 1009 39.19 2.40 -7.68
CA GLN A 1009 40.14 2.93 -6.68
C GLN A 1009 41.58 2.77 -7.18
N GLY A 1010 42.34 3.87 -7.19
CA GLY A 1010 43.73 3.90 -7.64
C GLY A 1010 43.94 4.14 -9.13
N ALA A 1011 42.88 4.10 -9.95
CA ALA A 1011 42.95 4.45 -11.38
C ALA A 1011 43.39 5.91 -11.58
N LYS A 1012 44.35 6.14 -12.49
CA LYS A 1012 44.95 7.46 -12.76
C LYS A 1012 45.21 7.65 -14.26
N PRO A 1013 44.17 7.83 -15.09
CA PRO A 1013 44.33 7.89 -16.54
C PRO A 1013 45.18 9.12 -16.94
N PRO A 1014 46.38 8.97 -17.53
CA PRO A 1014 47.18 10.10 -18.00
C PRO A 1014 46.58 10.78 -19.24
N LYS A 1015 45.61 10.13 -19.90
CA LYS A 1015 44.85 10.69 -21.03
C LYS A 1015 43.38 10.28 -20.91
N VAL A 1016 42.51 11.22 -21.21
CA VAL A 1016 41.07 11.03 -21.35
C VAL A 1016 40.66 11.62 -22.70
N ALA A 1017 40.07 10.81 -23.56
CA ALA A 1017 39.55 11.23 -24.85
C ALA A 1017 38.02 11.33 -24.78
N ILE A 1018 37.45 12.32 -25.46
CA ILE A 1018 36.01 12.45 -25.66
C ILE A 1018 35.70 12.85 -27.11
N THR A 1019 34.67 12.23 -27.69
CA THR A 1019 34.13 12.56 -29.01
C THR A 1019 32.63 12.81 -28.95
N LEU A 1020 32.13 13.65 -29.88
CA LEU A 1020 30.71 13.78 -30.23
C LEU A 1020 30.54 13.35 -31.69
N ALA A 1021 29.73 12.31 -31.93
CA ALA A 1021 29.56 11.74 -33.28
C ALA A 1021 30.93 11.52 -33.98
N ASP A 1022 31.83 10.84 -33.26
CA ASP A 1022 33.20 10.47 -33.64
C ASP A 1022 34.18 11.63 -33.90
N LYS A 1023 33.76 12.88 -33.73
CA LYS A 1023 34.64 14.07 -33.77
C LYS A 1023 35.18 14.37 -32.36
N PRO A 1024 36.50 14.51 -32.16
CA PRO A 1024 37.07 14.93 -30.87
C PRO A 1024 36.51 16.26 -30.36
N LEU A 1025 36.40 16.40 -29.04
CA LEU A 1025 36.10 17.67 -28.37
C LEU A 1025 37.27 18.10 -27.49
N ASP A 1026 37.61 19.38 -27.51
CA ASP A 1026 38.57 19.96 -26.59
C ASP A 1026 38.03 19.94 -25.15
N ALA A 1027 38.78 19.32 -24.24
CA ALA A 1027 38.41 19.18 -22.84
C ALA A 1027 39.64 19.14 -21.92
N THR A 1028 39.48 19.65 -20.70
CA THR A 1028 40.39 19.38 -19.58
C THR A 1028 39.78 18.32 -18.68
N HIS A 1029 40.59 17.69 -17.83
CA HIS A 1029 40.10 16.78 -16.80
C HIS A 1029 40.83 16.96 -15.47
N ASN A 1030 40.16 16.59 -14.39
CA ASN A 1030 40.69 16.55 -13.03
C ASN A 1030 40.38 15.19 -12.39
N LEU A 1031 41.27 14.72 -11.52
CA LEU A 1031 41.14 13.46 -10.80
C LEU A 1031 41.09 13.71 -9.30
N THR A 1032 40.03 13.24 -8.65
CA THR A 1032 39.95 13.06 -7.20
C THR A 1032 39.82 11.57 -6.87
N PRO A 1033 40.05 11.11 -5.63
CA PRO A 1033 40.01 9.69 -5.30
C PRO A 1033 38.68 9.03 -5.72
N GLY A 1034 38.74 8.14 -6.72
CA GLY A 1034 37.58 7.42 -7.26
C GLY A 1034 36.70 8.23 -8.24
N GLN A 1035 37.06 9.45 -8.63
CA GLN A 1035 36.26 10.28 -9.55
C GLN A 1035 37.11 11.00 -10.61
N LEU A 1036 36.61 10.96 -11.84
CA LEU A 1036 37.06 11.74 -12.99
C LEU A 1036 36.03 12.83 -13.30
N THR A 1037 36.47 14.08 -13.26
CA THR A 1037 35.68 15.23 -13.73
C THR A 1037 36.29 15.75 -15.03
N ILE A 1038 35.48 15.85 -16.09
CA ILE A 1038 35.88 16.32 -17.42
C ILE A 1038 35.14 17.64 -17.70
N THR A 1039 35.85 18.65 -18.16
CA THR A 1039 35.29 19.98 -18.48
C THR A 1039 35.58 20.30 -19.94
N LEU A 1040 34.52 20.41 -20.74
CA LEU A 1040 34.62 20.75 -22.16
C LEU A 1040 35.04 22.22 -22.33
N ALA A 1041 35.74 22.57 -23.41
CA ALA A 1041 36.16 23.95 -23.66
C ALA A 1041 34.95 24.90 -23.80
N ALA A 1042 33.98 24.54 -24.66
CA ALA A 1042 32.68 25.21 -24.78
C ALA A 1042 31.56 24.40 -24.09
N ARG A 1043 30.36 24.98 -23.93
CA ARG A 1043 29.16 24.19 -23.68
C ARG A 1043 28.71 23.57 -25.01
N THR A 1044 28.62 22.26 -25.06
CA THR A 1044 28.24 21.48 -26.24
C THR A 1044 26.78 21.05 -26.12
N VAL A 1045 26.06 20.97 -27.24
CA VAL A 1045 24.73 20.35 -27.30
C VAL A 1045 24.84 19.01 -28.01
N VAL A 1046 24.29 17.96 -27.39
CA VAL A 1046 24.16 16.62 -27.95
C VAL A 1046 22.71 16.47 -28.39
N GLU A 1047 22.48 16.31 -29.68
CA GLU A 1047 21.14 16.22 -30.27
C GLU A 1047 20.61 14.78 -30.33
N THR A 1048 19.30 14.61 -30.54
CA THR A 1048 18.67 13.29 -30.74
C THR A 1048 19.39 12.45 -31.80
N GLY A 1049 19.75 11.21 -31.43
CA GLY A 1049 20.51 10.27 -32.26
C GLY A 1049 22.03 10.39 -32.12
N GLN A 1050 22.54 11.44 -31.46
CA GLN A 1050 23.96 11.59 -31.17
C GLN A 1050 24.33 10.97 -29.81
N ALA A 1051 25.63 10.79 -29.60
CA ALA A 1051 26.19 10.42 -28.32
C ALA A 1051 27.54 11.09 -28.07
N LEU A 1052 27.84 11.33 -26.80
CA LEU A 1052 29.21 11.52 -26.34
C LEU A 1052 29.83 10.17 -26.02
N SER A 1053 30.97 9.88 -26.61
CA SER A 1053 31.79 8.70 -26.31
C SER A 1053 33.05 9.14 -25.58
N LEU A 1054 33.35 8.50 -24.45
CA LEU A 1054 34.46 8.83 -23.57
C LEU A 1054 35.34 7.60 -23.35
N ASN A 1055 36.66 7.78 -23.38
CA ASN A 1055 37.64 6.73 -23.10
C ASN A 1055 38.71 7.26 -22.15
N ALA A 1056 38.90 6.59 -21.02
CA ALA A 1056 39.95 6.86 -20.04
C ALA A 1056 40.73 5.57 -19.80
N GLN A 1057 42.05 5.60 -20.01
CA GLN A 1057 42.95 4.44 -19.89
C GLN A 1057 44.08 4.78 -18.92
N TRP A 1058 44.46 3.85 -18.03
CA TRP A 1058 45.40 4.03 -16.92
C TRP A 1058 46.33 2.83 -16.70
#